data_AF-A0A7Z8Y8J2-F1
#
_entry.id   AF-A0A7Z8Y8J2-F1
#
_cell.length_a   1.000
_cell.length_b   1.000
_cell.length_c   1.000
_cell.angle_alpha   90.00
_cell.angle_beta   90.00
_cell.angle_gamma   90.00
#
_symmetry.space_group_name_H-M   'P 1'
#
loop_
_entity.id
_entity.type
_entity.pdbx_description
1 polymer ?
#
loop_
_entity_poly.entity_id
_entity_poly.type
_entity_poly.pdbx_seq_one_letter_code
_entity_poly.pdbx_strand_id
1 'polypeptide(L)'
;MKDRRKNAIERRLSYTVARARNAGANLLRWGSIHGLRTEHPADFVEYVARQGGRQNPGFPEQWRLDPQFEIANPARVAVVLHCYYPDLLPELFAHLVHIPVEFDLFITNASGQELDIPAQISQQHCHTLVVEVENHGRDIYPLVQLVNSGVLNPYELVLKMHTKKSAWRETHATLEGSGQAWKDQFLTDLVGSEETVRGILNAFAADTSLGTVTARDSIVGSEYWGGDQRLVEQLLCRIELRIDPDKLRFASGSMYWTRGFILQGLRAFNLQRLDFDEEAGQIDGTTAHAVERILGIVTEEAGLTLAETPQLLEVSATDTETGKETDHAATPADNGWQRYARDASRQARARVIPFYLPQFHDSPHNNRWWGKGFTEWTNVTSAVPAYGGHYQPKIPTELGFYDLARDSVRQAQQELASAHGIAGFMYYYYWFSGERLLNLPIEKLHASDIQTPYCIMWANENWTRRWDGRSQDVLIGQDYDRVPAEDFIDDIMEFLADPRYMRYKDKPIIAVYRPGQMHNFPEVVAEWRRRARAAGVGELYVLAVAVAKDFDSLEGTVEENGLDGTLQFPPHNLPWVAGPAAEVGLDSRWRGNFMSYQGSLEASIAQAPELEDHDYPGAMVTFDNTARRQWRADTWYGSNPYSFRRWVGALMDTLAAREPADRMLFINAWNEWAEGAVLEPTTRFGRTYLLALRDAIYS
;
A
#
# COMPACT_ATOMS: atom_id res chain seq x y z
N MET A 1 1.69 50.81 -31.11
CA MET A 1 1.09 49.73 -31.93
C MET A 1 2.09 48.65 -32.38
N LYS A 2 3.38 48.96 -32.61
CA LYS A 2 4.41 47.96 -32.96
C LYS A 2 4.77 46.99 -31.81
N ASP A 3 4.77 47.44 -30.55
CA ASP A 3 5.10 46.56 -29.39
C ASP A 3 4.03 45.52 -29.04
N ARG A 4 2.75 45.80 -29.33
CA ARG A 4 1.68 44.80 -29.18
C ARG A 4 1.78 43.67 -30.21
N ARG A 5 2.31 43.95 -31.41
CA ARG A 5 2.57 42.91 -32.43
C ARG A 5 3.77 42.04 -32.08
N LYS A 6 4.83 42.61 -31.51
CA LYS A 6 6.05 41.87 -31.12
C LYS A 6 5.77 40.86 -29.99
N ASN A 7 5.05 41.29 -28.95
CA ASN A 7 4.59 40.43 -27.85
C ASN A 7 3.62 39.31 -28.31
N ALA A 8 2.79 39.57 -29.33
CA ALA A 8 1.91 38.55 -29.90
C ALA A 8 2.68 37.50 -30.71
N ILE A 9 3.76 37.90 -31.38
CA ILE A 9 4.65 37.02 -32.15
C ILE A 9 5.48 36.14 -31.19
N GLU A 10 6.04 36.70 -30.12
CA GLU A 10 6.77 35.93 -29.10
C GLU A 10 5.88 34.92 -28.37
N ARG A 11 4.64 35.30 -28.02
CA ARG A 11 3.64 34.35 -27.48
C ARG A 11 3.30 33.25 -28.48
N ARG A 12 3.09 33.57 -29.76
CA ARG A 12 2.85 32.57 -30.81
C ARG A 12 4.06 31.66 -31.04
N LEU A 13 5.29 32.17 -30.93
CA LEU A 13 6.50 31.35 -31.03
C LEU A 13 6.59 30.40 -29.85
N SER A 14 6.41 30.88 -28.61
CA SER A 14 6.41 30.04 -27.41
C SER A 14 5.32 28.96 -27.44
N TYR A 15 4.13 29.32 -27.95
CA TYR A 15 3.00 28.40 -28.13
C TYR A 15 3.31 27.36 -29.20
N THR A 16 3.92 27.75 -30.32
CA THR A 16 4.30 26.83 -31.40
C THR A 16 5.42 25.88 -30.96
N VAL A 17 6.40 26.36 -30.19
CA VAL A 17 7.48 25.53 -29.62
C VAL A 17 6.93 24.55 -28.59
N ALA A 18 6.04 24.98 -27.70
CA ALA A 18 5.37 24.10 -26.75
C ALA A 18 4.50 23.05 -27.46
N ARG A 19 3.79 23.44 -28.53
CA ARG A 19 2.96 22.52 -29.32
C ARG A 19 3.79 21.52 -30.12
N ALA A 20 4.96 21.92 -30.63
CA ALA A 20 5.91 21.01 -31.29
C ALA A 20 6.56 20.05 -30.27
N ARG A 21 6.89 20.52 -29.07
CA ARG A 21 7.42 19.68 -27.99
C ARG A 21 6.37 18.67 -27.50
N ASN A 22 5.12 19.11 -27.33
CA ASN A 22 4.01 18.24 -26.97
C ASN A 22 3.66 17.27 -28.11
N ALA A 23 3.72 17.70 -29.37
CA ALA A 23 3.54 16.80 -30.52
C ALA A 23 4.68 15.77 -30.61
N GLY A 24 5.92 16.14 -30.27
CA GLY A 24 7.06 15.22 -30.19
C GLY A 24 6.94 14.22 -29.05
N ALA A 25 6.58 14.68 -27.84
CA ALA A 25 6.28 13.81 -26.71
C ALA A 25 5.08 12.89 -27.01
N ASN A 26 4.04 13.41 -27.65
CA ASN A 26 2.88 12.63 -28.05
C ASN A 26 3.20 11.62 -29.17
N LEU A 27 4.11 11.96 -30.09
CA LEU A 27 4.56 11.05 -31.13
C LEU A 27 5.42 9.92 -30.56
N LEU A 28 6.35 10.25 -29.66
CA LEU A 28 7.21 9.27 -28.97
C LEU A 28 6.42 8.33 -28.07
N ARG A 29 5.33 8.80 -27.45
CA ARG A 29 4.54 8.03 -26.49
C ARG A 29 3.31 7.35 -27.09
N TRP A 30 2.69 7.95 -28.10
CA TRP A 30 1.38 7.53 -28.61
C TRP A 30 1.35 7.32 -30.13
N GLY A 31 2.50 7.41 -30.82
CA GLY A 31 2.58 7.26 -32.28
C GLY A 31 1.86 8.35 -33.08
N SER A 32 1.37 9.42 -32.43
CA SER A 32 0.54 10.47 -33.05
C SER A 32 0.94 11.87 -32.59
N ILE A 33 1.16 12.76 -33.56
CA ILE A 33 1.39 14.20 -33.32
C ILE A 33 0.14 14.97 -32.84
N HIS A 34 -1.04 14.34 -32.88
CA HIS A 34 -2.32 14.98 -32.50
C HIS A 34 -2.81 14.56 -31.11
N GLY A 35 -2.08 13.69 -30.41
CA GLY A 35 -2.57 12.99 -29.21
C GLY A 35 -3.43 11.78 -29.58
N LEU A 36 -3.87 11.01 -28.56
CA LEU A 36 -4.67 9.79 -28.71
C LEU A 36 -6.00 10.05 -29.44
N ARG A 37 -6.32 9.18 -30.42
CA ARG A 37 -7.70 8.72 -30.61
C ARG A 37 -7.86 7.54 -29.67
N THR A 38 -8.90 7.54 -28.84
CA THR A 38 -9.27 6.38 -28.02
C THR A 38 -9.53 5.19 -28.94
N GLU A 39 -8.84 4.09 -28.66
CA GLU A 39 -8.99 2.82 -29.40
C GLU A 39 -9.75 1.80 -28.57
N HIS A 40 -9.75 1.95 -27.24
CA HIS A 40 -10.40 1.03 -26.31
C HIS A 40 -10.97 1.78 -25.09
N PRO A 41 -12.15 1.39 -24.55
CA PRO A 41 -12.81 2.08 -23.43
C PRO A 41 -11.97 2.20 -22.14
N ALA A 42 -11.10 1.23 -21.91
CA ALA A 42 -10.16 1.19 -20.78
C ALA A 42 -8.84 1.94 -20.99
N ASP A 43 -8.63 2.60 -22.14
CA ASP A 43 -7.42 3.38 -22.41
C ASP A 43 -7.16 4.43 -21.31
N PHE A 44 -5.88 4.71 -21.03
CA PHE A 44 -5.48 5.62 -19.95
C PHE A 44 -6.06 7.03 -20.13
N VAL A 45 -6.21 7.49 -21.37
CA VAL A 45 -6.78 8.82 -21.67
C VAL A 45 -8.26 8.91 -21.27
N GLU A 46 -9.04 7.83 -21.42
CA GLU A 46 -10.44 7.80 -21.00
C GLU A 46 -10.54 7.83 -19.48
N TYR A 47 -9.66 7.10 -18.79
CA TYR A 47 -9.53 7.19 -17.34
C TYR A 47 -9.24 8.64 -16.89
N VAL A 48 -8.24 9.29 -17.48
CA VAL A 48 -7.88 10.69 -17.17
C VAL A 48 -9.02 11.66 -17.49
N ALA A 49 -9.74 11.47 -18.60
CA ALA A 49 -10.88 12.31 -18.98
C ALA A 49 -12.05 12.19 -17.99
N ARG A 50 -12.20 11.04 -17.32
CA ARG A 50 -13.18 10.82 -16.25
C ARG A 50 -12.73 11.33 -14.87
N GLN A 51 -11.44 11.64 -14.69
CA GLN A 51 -10.95 12.26 -13.46
C GLN A 51 -11.50 13.70 -13.35
N GLY A 52 -12.09 14.04 -12.20
CA GLY A 52 -12.69 15.36 -11.95
C GLY A 52 -14.23 15.39 -11.87
N GLY A 53 -14.91 14.25 -12.05
CA GLY A 53 -16.34 14.06 -11.79
C GLY A 53 -16.63 13.24 -10.52
N ARG A 54 -17.93 13.10 -10.15
CA ARG A 54 -18.37 12.18 -9.09
C ARG A 54 -17.91 10.77 -9.45
N GLN A 55 -17.04 10.19 -8.63
CA GLN A 55 -16.52 8.84 -8.86
C GLN A 55 -17.65 7.83 -8.63
N ASN A 56 -17.79 6.89 -9.57
CA ASN A 56 -18.64 5.72 -9.39
C ASN A 56 -17.91 4.77 -8.41
N PRO A 57 -18.61 4.24 -7.38
CA PRO A 57 -18.01 3.26 -6.47
C PRO A 57 -17.43 2.02 -7.14
N GLY A 58 -17.83 1.71 -8.38
CA GLY A 58 -17.36 0.53 -9.10
C GLY A 58 -18.07 -0.76 -8.68
N PHE A 59 -19.23 -0.64 -8.03
CA PHE A 59 -20.12 -1.76 -7.66
C PHE A 59 -21.59 -1.26 -7.55
N PRO A 60 -22.60 -2.15 -7.62
CA PRO A 60 -24.02 -1.78 -7.54
C PRO A 60 -24.38 -1.06 -6.23
N GLU A 61 -25.11 0.06 -6.32
CA GLU A 61 -25.42 0.87 -5.13
C GLU A 61 -26.24 0.13 -4.07
N GLN A 62 -27.07 -0.84 -4.48
CA GLN A 62 -27.87 -1.68 -3.59
C GLN A 62 -27.02 -2.47 -2.59
N TRP A 63 -25.79 -2.86 -2.96
CA TRP A 63 -24.89 -3.58 -2.07
C TRP A 63 -24.49 -2.74 -0.85
N ARG A 64 -24.52 -1.40 -0.93
CA ARG A 64 -24.23 -0.54 0.23
C ARG A 64 -25.29 -0.62 1.32
N LEU A 65 -26.51 -0.97 0.95
CA LEU A 65 -27.65 -1.05 1.86
C LEU A 65 -27.93 -2.48 2.30
N ASP A 66 -27.20 -3.44 1.73
CA ASP A 66 -27.39 -4.85 1.99
C ASP A 66 -26.59 -5.26 3.24
N PRO A 67 -27.26 -5.62 4.35
CA PRO A 67 -26.59 -6.01 5.58
C PRO A 67 -25.76 -7.29 5.44
N GLN A 68 -25.95 -8.07 4.37
CA GLN A 68 -25.11 -9.24 4.10
C GLN A 68 -23.66 -8.85 3.78
N PHE A 69 -23.37 -7.61 3.38
CA PHE A 69 -22.01 -7.13 3.19
C PHE A 69 -21.28 -6.80 4.50
N GLU A 70 -22.00 -6.75 5.65
CA GLU A 70 -21.41 -6.52 6.96
C GLU A 70 -21.05 -7.85 7.63
N ILE A 71 -19.77 -8.21 7.56
CA ILE A 71 -19.25 -9.47 8.11
C ILE A 71 -18.66 -9.20 9.49
N ALA A 72 -19.41 -9.56 10.54
CA ALA A 72 -19.05 -9.24 11.92
C ALA A 72 -17.81 -9.99 12.43
N ASN A 73 -17.64 -11.25 12.01
CA ASN A 73 -16.51 -12.11 12.43
C ASN A 73 -15.98 -12.90 11.23
N PRO A 74 -15.22 -12.25 10.32
CA PRO A 74 -14.77 -12.86 9.09
C PRO A 74 -13.74 -13.97 9.35
N ALA A 75 -13.79 -15.02 8.52
CA ALA A 75 -12.72 -15.99 8.43
C ALA A 75 -11.42 -15.36 7.87
N ARG A 76 -10.30 -16.10 7.91
CA ARG A 76 -9.05 -15.64 7.25
C ARG A 76 -9.00 -15.97 5.78
N VAL A 77 -9.77 -16.98 5.37
CA VAL A 77 -9.87 -17.46 4.01
C VAL A 77 -11.22 -17.05 3.43
N ALA A 78 -11.22 -16.54 2.20
CA ALA A 78 -12.43 -16.38 1.41
C ALA A 78 -12.41 -17.30 0.19
N VAL A 79 -13.58 -17.75 -0.23
CA VAL A 79 -13.80 -18.41 -1.51
C VAL A 79 -14.64 -17.47 -2.38
N VAL A 80 -14.11 -17.04 -3.52
CA VAL A 80 -14.83 -16.27 -4.51
C VAL A 80 -15.17 -17.17 -5.69
N LEU A 81 -16.46 -17.46 -5.86
CA LEU A 81 -16.98 -18.33 -6.91
C LEU A 81 -17.83 -17.54 -7.90
N HIS A 82 -17.40 -17.46 -9.16
CA HIS A 82 -18.23 -16.88 -10.22
C HIS A 82 -19.08 -17.95 -10.91
N CYS A 83 -20.40 -17.78 -10.91
CA CYS A 83 -21.37 -18.70 -11.48
C CYS A 83 -22.01 -18.13 -12.75
N TYR A 84 -21.72 -18.76 -13.88
CA TYR A 84 -22.43 -18.57 -15.15
C TYR A 84 -23.16 -19.86 -15.58
N TYR A 85 -22.58 -21.04 -15.27
CA TYR A 85 -23.18 -22.35 -15.53
C TYR A 85 -23.60 -23.04 -14.22
N PRO A 86 -24.85 -22.84 -13.76
CA PRO A 86 -25.29 -23.29 -12.44
C PRO A 86 -25.29 -24.82 -12.29
N ASP A 87 -25.38 -25.57 -13.39
CA ASP A 87 -25.33 -27.03 -13.39
C ASP A 87 -23.97 -27.61 -12.95
N LEU A 88 -22.91 -26.79 -12.92
CA LEU A 88 -21.59 -27.20 -12.45
C LEU A 88 -21.37 -26.96 -10.94
N LEU A 89 -22.26 -26.21 -10.28
CA LEU A 89 -22.10 -25.85 -8.86
C LEU A 89 -22.07 -27.05 -7.91
N PRO A 90 -22.91 -28.10 -8.06
CA PRO A 90 -22.89 -29.24 -7.13
C PRO A 90 -21.51 -29.91 -7.02
N GLU A 91 -20.77 -29.99 -8.12
CA GLU A 91 -19.41 -30.53 -8.14
C GLU A 91 -18.42 -29.61 -7.44
N LEU A 92 -18.43 -28.31 -7.75
CA LEU A 92 -17.59 -27.31 -7.08
C LEU A 92 -17.81 -27.33 -5.57
N PHE A 93 -19.07 -27.38 -5.15
CA PHE A 93 -19.47 -27.49 -3.76
C PHE A 93 -18.99 -28.76 -3.06
N ALA A 94 -18.99 -29.90 -3.76
CA ALA A 94 -18.44 -31.15 -3.24
C ALA A 94 -16.91 -31.08 -3.02
N HIS A 95 -16.19 -30.19 -3.70
CA HIS A 95 -14.76 -29.96 -3.47
C HIS A 95 -14.46 -28.97 -2.34
N LEU A 96 -15.32 -27.96 -2.13
CA LEU A 96 -15.08 -26.95 -1.07
C LEU A 96 -15.06 -27.55 0.34
N VAL A 97 -15.68 -28.71 0.55
CA VAL A 97 -15.67 -29.41 1.86
C VAL A 97 -14.27 -29.87 2.29
N HIS A 98 -13.32 -29.92 1.36
CA HIS A 98 -11.93 -30.27 1.62
C HIS A 98 -11.11 -29.14 2.25
N ILE A 99 -11.64 -27.92 2.34
CA ILE A 99 -10.92 -26.83 2.99
C ILE A 99 -10.91 -27.07 4.52
N PRO A 100 -9.73 -27.20 5.16
CA PRO A 100 -9.62 -27.66 6.54
C PRO A 100 -9.82 -26.55 7.59
N VAL A 101 -10.08 -25.32 7.15
CA VAL A 101 -10.27 -24.12 7.99
C VAL A 101 -11.60 -23.47 7.63
N GLU A 102 -12.14 -22.67 8.55
CA GLU A 102 -13.30 -21.87 8.22
C GLU A 102 -13.00 -20.88 7.10
N PHE A 103 -13.97 -20.68 6.21
CA PHE A 103 -13.90 -19.70 5.14
C PHE A 103 -15.22 -18.96 4.98
N ASP A 104 -15.21 -17.83 4.28
CA ASP A 104 -16.42 -17.12 3.85
C ASP A 104 -16.61 -17.26 2.35
N LEU A 105 -17.84 -17.52 1.92
CA LEU A 105 -18.18 -17.84 0.52
C LEU A 105 -18.88 -16.66 -0.17
N PHE A 106 -18.30 -16.20 -1.27
CA PHE A 106 -18.83 -15.13 -2.12
C PHE A 106 -19.17 -15.69 -3.49
N ILE A 107 -20.44 -15.71 -3.84
CA ILE A 107 -20.91 -16.17 -5.15
C ILE A 107 -21.39 -14.98 -5.96
N THR A 108 -20.75 -14.76 -7.12
CA THR A 108 -21.29 -13.82 -8.12
C THR A 108 -22.10 -14.61 -9.13
N ASN A 109 -23.41 -14.36 -9.19
CA ASN A 109 -24.34 -15.09 -10.03
C ASN A 109 -24.67 -14.29 -11.30
N ALA A 110 -24.16 -14.76 -12.43
CA ALA A 110 -24.45 -14.22 -13.76
C ALA A 110 -25.40 -15.14 -14.56
N SER A 111 -25.93 -16.22 -13.94
CA SER A 111 -26.75 -17.22 -14.63
C SER A 111 -28.21 -16.79 -14.83
N GLY A 112 -28.68 -15.83 -14.04
CA GLY A 112 -30.09 -15.42 -14.00
C GLY A 112 -31.03 -16.47 -13.38
N GLN A 113 -30.49 -17.53 -12.76
CA GLN A 113 -31.23 -18.56 -12.05
C GLN A 113 -30.93 -18.47 -10.56
N GLU A 114 -31.93 -18.73 -9.71
CA GLU A 114 -31.71 -18.89 -8.28
C GLU A 114 -30.79 -20.10 -8.03
N LEU A 115 -29.81 -19.93 -7.14
CA LEU A 115 -28.81 -20.95 -6.85
C LEU A 115 -29.20 -21.76 -5.61
N ASP A 116 -29.16 -23.08 -5.73
CA ASP A 116 -29.31 -23.99 -4.59
C ASP A 116 -27.94 -24.20 -3.93
N ILE A 117 -27.79 -23.74 -2.69
CA ILE A 117 -26.55 -23.84 -1.91
C ILE A 117 -26.73 -24.97 -0.89
N PRO A 118 -25.95 -26.07 -0.98
CA PRO A 118 -26.05 -27.19 -0.06
C PRO A 118 -25.85 -26.79 1.40
N ALA A 119 -26.72 -27.29 2.29
CA ALA A 119 -26.64 -27.04 3.73
C ALA A 119 -25.33 -27.54 4.38
N GLN A 120 -24.65 -28.52 3.77
CA GLN A 120 -23.35 -29.00 4.24
C GLN A 120 -22.27 -27.93 4.14
N ILE A 121 -22.32 -27.10 3.09
CA ILE A 121 -21.43 -25.94 2.95
C ILE A 121 -21.74 -24.96 4.08
N SER A 122 -23.02 -24.82 4.45
CA SER A 122 -23.50 -24.02 5.58
C SER A 122 -23.02 -24.43 6.97
N GLN A 123 -22.41 -25.61 7.11
CA GLN A 123 -21.84 -26.06 8.38
C GLN A 123 -20.34 -25.78 8.51
N GLN A 124 -19.62 -25.46 7.42
CA GLN A 124 -18.16 -25.24 7.39
C GLN A 124 -17.76 -23.77 7.15
N HIS A 125 -18.67 -22.89 6.68
CA HIS A 125 -18.37 -21.47 6.45
C HIS A 125 -18.97 -20.53 7.50
N CYS A 126 -18.32 -19.40 7.76
CA CYS A 126 -18.82 -18.40 8.72
C CYS A 126 -19.89 -17.50 8.09
N HIS A 127 -19.84 -17.29 6.78
CA HIS A 127 -20.73 -16.40 6.05
C HIS A 127 -20.86 -16.84 4.57
N THR A 128 -22.05 -16.64 3.98
CA THR A 128 -22.27 -16.79 2.53
C THR A 128 -23.02 -15.59 1.99
N LEU A 129 -22.47 -15.01 0.93
CA LEU A 129 -23.05 -13.89 0.19
C LEU A 129 -23.21 -14.30 -1.28
N VAL A 130 -24.44 -14.26 -1.78
CA VAL A 130 -24.74 -14.44 -3.19
C VAL A 130 -25.22 -13.11 -3.76
N VAL A 131 -24.58 -12.65 -4.83
CA VAL A 131 -24.94 -11.40 -5.49
C VAL A 131 -25.24 -11.64 -6.96
N GLU A 132 -26.41 -11.16 -7.39
CA GLU A 132 -26.78 -11.13 -8.80
C GLU A 132 -25.94 -10.06 -9.53
N VAL A 133 -25.34 -10.46 -10.64
CA VAL A 133 -24.48 -9.60 -11.46
C VAL A 133 -24.82 -9.75 -12.94
N GLU A 134 -24.50 -8.73 -13.73
CA GLU A 134 -24.59 -8.81 -15.19
C GLU A 134 -23.55 -9.80 -15.72
N ASN A 135 -23.88 -10.55 -16.78
CA ASN A 135 -22.90 -11.28 -17.56
C ASN A 135 -22.09 -10.28 -18.44
N HIS A 136 -21.18 -9.53 -17.80
CA HIS A 136 -20.37 -8.48 -18.41
C HIS A 136 -18.96 -8.51 -17.81
N GLY A 137 -17.92 -8.54 -18.63
CA GLY A 137 -16.54 -8.66 -18.17
C GLY A 137 -16.20 -10.03 -17.57
N ARG A 138 -16.95 -11.06 -17.97
CA ARG A 138 -16.83 -12.46 -17.55
C ARG A 138 -16.74 -12.61 -16.02
N ASP A 139 -15.83 -13.44 -15.51
CA ASP A 139 -15.58 -13.64 -14.09
C ASP A 139 -14.77 -12.52 -13.42
N ILE A 140 -14.17 -11.63 -14.22
CA ILE A 140 -13.23 -10.61 -13.74
C ILE A 140 -13.95 -9.36 -13.26
N TYR A 141 -14.91 -8.82 -14.02
CA TYR A 141 -15.61 -7.62 -13.60
C TYR A 141 -16.45 -7.83 -12.32
N PRO A 142 -17.21 -8.94 -12.16
CA PRO A 142 -17.87 -9.26 -10.89
C PRO A 142 -16.90 -9.36 -9.71
N LEU A 143 -15.70 -9.94 -9.91
CA LEU A 143 -14.65 -9.92 -8.89
C LEU A 143 -14.23 -8.49 -8.54
N VAL A 144 -13.99 -7.64 -9.54
CA VAL A 144 -13.65 -6.22 -9.35
C VAL A 144 -14.73 -5.50 -8.56
N GLN A 145 -16.01 -5.80 -8.79
CA GLN A 145 -17.11 -5.23 -8.00
C GLN A 145 -17.04 -5.65 -6.53
N LEU A 146 -16.77 -6.93 -6.23
CA LEU A 146 -16.56 -7.39 -4.85
C LEU A 146 -15.36 -6.70 -4.20
N VAL A 147 -14.24 -6.57 -4.91
CA VAL A 147 -13.06 -5.82 -4.43
C VAL A 147 -13.41 -4.36 -4.13
N ASN A 148 -14.12 -3.69 -5.04
CA ASN A 148 -14.51 -2.29 -4.90
C ASN A 148 -15.51 -2.06 -3.76
N SER A 149 -16.35 -3.05 -3.44
CA SER A 149 -17.25 -3.01 -2.28
C SER A 149 -16.50 -3.03 -0.95
N GLY A 150 -15.27 -3.55 -0.93
CA GLY A 150 -14.46 -3.72 0.27
C GLY A 150 -14.79 -4.98 1.07
N VAL A 151 -15.76 -5.79 0.62
CA VAL A 151 -16.16 -7.05 1.31
C VAL A 151 -15.00 -8.03 1.43
N LEU A 152 -14.05 -7.99 0.50
CA LEU A 152 -12.87 -8.86 0.51
C LEU A 152 -11.72 -8.34 1.37
N ASN A 153 -11.80 -7.13 1.93
CA ASN A 153 -10.72 -6.52 2.72
C ASN A 153 -10.26 -7.37 3.92
N PRO A 154 -11.12 -8.10 4.66
CA PRO A 154 -10.68 -8.83 5.85
C PRO A 154 -9.75 -10.03 5.59
N TYR A 155 -9.78 -10.60 4.37
CA TYR A 155 -9.18 -11.91 4.11
C TYR A 155 -7.68 -11.85 3.84
N GLU A 156 -6.96 -12.84 4.37
CA GLU A 156 -5.53 -13.06 4.17
C GLU A 156 -5.27 -13.89 2.92
N LEU A 157 -6.09 -14.92 2.67
CA LEU A 157 -6.04 -15.74 1.47
C LEU A 157 -7.41 -15.77 0.78
N VAL A 158 -7.38 -15.85 -0.55
CA VAL A 158 -8.58 -16.01 -1.37
C VAL A 158 -8.38 -17.18 -2.32
N LEU A 159 -9.29 -18.14 -2.29
CA LEU A 159 -9.49 -19.10 -3.36
C LEU A 159 -10.47 -18.51 -4.38
N LYS A 160 -10.01 -18.28 -5.60
CA LYS A 160 -10.85 -17.82 -6.71
C LYS A 160 -11.17 -18.98 -7.63
N MET A 161 -12.45 -19.18 -7.94
CA MET A 161 -12.94 -20.22 -8.84
C MET A 161 -14.08 -19.67 -9.70
N HIS A 162 -14.38 -20.36 -10.80
CA HIS A 162 -15.56 -20.04 -11.59
C HIS A 162 -16.11 -21.27 -12.33
N THR A 163 -17.38 -21.22 -12.72
CA THR A 163 -17.94 -22.25 -13.59
C THR A 163 -17.40 -22.07 -15.01
N LYS A 164 -16.91 -23.13 -15.65
CA LYS A 164 -16.36 -23.09 -17.01
C LYS A 164 -16.86 -24.27 -17.83
N LYS A 165 -17.49 -23.97 -18.98
CA LYS A 165 -17.73 -24.94 -20.06
C LYS A 165 -16.93 -24.51 -21.28
N SER A 166 -16.29 -25.45 -21.94
CA SER A 166 -15.38 -25.19 -23.06
C SER A 166 -16.01 -25.55 -24.40
N ALA A 167 -17.02 -24.80 -24.85
CA ALA A 167 -17.66 -25.03 -26.16
C ALA A 167 -16.70 -24.87 -27.35
N TRP A 168 -15.65 -24.05 -27.21
CA TRP A 168 -14.69 -23.75 -28.29
C TRP A 168 -13.65 -24.86 -28.53
N ARG A 169 -13.18 -25.54 -27.46
CA ARG A 169 -12.24 -26.67 -27.58
C ARG A 169 -12.92 -27.98 -28.01
N GLU A 170 -14.22 -28.11 -27.75
CA GLU A 170 -15.02 -29.21 -28.28
C GLU A 170 -15.17 -29.17 -29.82
N THR A 171 -14.93 -28.00 -30.44
CA THR A 171 -15.08 -27.79 -31.89
C THR A 171 -13.76 -27.66 -32.66
N HIS A 172 -12.61 -27.58 -31.98
CA HIS A 172 -11.28 -27.44 -32.61
C HIS A 172 -10.32 -28.57 -32.20
N ALA A 173 -10.17 -29.56 -33.08
CA ALA A 173 -9.40 -30.80 -32.86
C ALA A 173 -7.85 -30.66 -32.84
N THR A 174 -7.31 -29.45 -32.74
CA THR A 174 -5.86 -29.19 -32.87
C THR A 174 -5.16 -28.85 -31.55
N LEU A 175 -5.87 -28.86 -30.42
CA LEU A 175 -5.28 -28.78 -29.08
C LEU A 175 -5.54 -30.11 -28.37
N GLU A 176 -4.50 -30.75 -27.81
CA GLU A 176 -4.66 -31.97 -27.03
C GLU A 176 -5.41 -31.66 -25.72
N GLY A 177 -6.53 -32.37 -25.47
CA GLY A 177 -7.33 -32.29 -24.25
C GLY A 177 -8.71 -31.62 -24.42
N SER A 178 -9.77 -32.25 -23.90
CA SER A 178 -11.10 -31.62 -23.80
C SER A 178 -11.06 -30.54 -22.71
N GLY A 179 -11.83 -29.45 -22.85
CA GLY A 179 -11.84 -28.45 -21.77
C GLY A 179 -12.61 -28.88 -20.51
N GLN A 180 -13.30 -30.02 -20.54
CA GLN A 180 -13.70 -30.75 -19.33
C GLN A 180 -12.46 -31.24 -18.56
N ALA A 181 -11.50 -31.90 -19.24
CA ALA A 181 -10.25 -32.35 -18.61
C ALA A 181 -9.44 -31.18 -18.03
N TRP A 182 -9.45 -30.01 -18.68
CA TRP A 182 -8.80 -28.81 -18.16
C TRP A 182 -9.47 -28.25 -16.89
N LYS A 183 -10.81 -28.26 -16.82
CA LYS A 183 -11.55 -27.88 -15.61
C LYS A 183 -11.28 -28.86 -14.47
N ASP A 184 -11.35 -30.16 -14.76
CA ASP A 184 -11.13 -31.23 -13.78
C ASP A 184 -9.70 -31.16 -13.20
N GLN A 185 -8.73 -30.72 -14.01
CA GLN A 185 -7.36 -30.45 -13.56
C GLN A 185 -7.31 -29.35 -12.49
N PHE A 186 -7.95 -28.20 -12.71
CA PHE A 186 -7.99 -27.12 -11.71
C PHE A 186 -8.65 -27.57 -10.41
N LEU A 187 -9.76 -28.30 -10.49
CA LEU A 187 -10.45 -28.79 -9.30
C LEU A 187 -9.56 -29.77 -8.52
N THR A 188 -8.91 -30.69 -9.22
CA THR A 188 -7.99 -31.66 -8.60
C THR A 188 -6.81 -30.96 -7.93
N ASP A 189 -6.17 -30.02 -8.61
CA ASP A 189 -4.93 -29.39 -8.15
C ASP A 189 -5.14 -28.32 -7.07
N LEU A 190 -6.31 -27.68 -7.00
CA LEU A 190 -6.56 -26.58 -6.06
C LEU A 190 -7.42 -26.98 -4.86
N VAL A 191 -8.34 -27.95 -5.04
CA VAL A 191 -9.32 -28.37 -4.03
C VAL A 191 -9.70 -29.86 -4.15
N GLY A 192 -8.81 -30.69 -4.70
CA GLY A 192 -9.11 -32.10 -5.00
C GLY A 192 -9.25 -32.97 -3.75
N SER A 193 -8.53 -32.63 -2.68
CA SER A 193 -8.55 -33.33 -1.40
C SER A 193 -8.14 -32.40 -0.25
N GLU A 194 -8.44 -32.79 1.00
CA GLU A 194 -8.00 -32.03 2.17
C GLU A 194 -6.47 -31.96 2.28
N GLU A 195 -5.76 -33.04 1.90
CA GLU A 195 -4.30 -33.08 1.87
C GLU A 195 -3.73 -32.04 0.91
N THR A 196 -4.31 -31.93 -0.30
CA THR A 196 -3.94 -30.92 -1.29
C THR A 196 -4.09 -29.50 -0.73
N VAL A 197 -5.24 -29.20 -0.11
CA VAL A 197 -5.50 -27.86 0.44
C VAL A 197 -4.58 -27.56 1.63
N ARG A 198 -4.33 -28.54 2.52
CA ARG A 198 -3.36 -28.38 3.61
C ARG A 198 -1.96 -28.09 3.08
N GLY A 199 -1.53 -28.77 2.02
CA GLY A 199 -0.24 -28.51 1.35
C GLY A 199 -0.12 -27.07 0.84
N ILE A 200 -1.16 -26.57 0.17
CA ILE A 200 -1.20 -25.17 -0.32
C ILE A 200 -1.15 -24.17 0.84
N LEU A 201 -1.97 -24.38 1.88
CA LEU A 201 -1.98 -23.50 3.05
C LEU A 201 -0.65 -23.57 3.82
N ASN A 202 -0.05 -24.74 3.97
CA ASN A 202 1.28 -24.89 4.57
C ASN A 202 2.35 -24.12 3.76
N ALA A 203 2.28 -24.15 2.44
CA ALA A 203 3.20 -23.38 1.59
C ALA A 203 3.06 -21.87 1.81
N PHE A 204 1.83 -21.33 1.85
CA PHE A 204 1.63 -19.91 2.19
C PHE A 204 2.08 -19.55 3.61
N ALA A 205 1.96 -20.49 4.54
CA ALA A 205 2.37 -20.31 5.93
C ALA A 205 3.88 -20.28 6.10
N ALA A 206 4.61 -21.04 5.28
CA ALA A 206 6.06 -21.22 5.36
C ALA A 206 6.83 -20.19 4.51
N ASP A 207 6.27 -19.76 3.37
CA ASP A 207 6.91 -18.84 2.44
C ASP A 207 6.17 -17.49 2.35
N THR A 208 6.77 -16.47 2.98
CA THR A 208 6.26 -15.08 2.97
C THR A 208 6.33 -14.41 1.60
N SER A 209 7.06 -15.01 0.65
CA SER A 209 7.15 -14.57 -0.74
C SER A 209 6.12 -15.25 -1.65
N LEU A 210 5.47 -16.34 -1.24
CA LEU A 210 4.48 -17.01 -2.07
C LEU A 210 3.22 -16.16 -2.25
N GLY A 211 2.91 -15.73 -3.48
CA GLY A 211 1.80 -14.84 -3.78
C GLY A 211 0.56 -15.54 -4.32
N THR A 212 0.73 -16.35 -5.35
CA THR A 212 -0.38 -16.99 -6.07
C THR A 212 -0.01 -18.42 -6.43
N VAL A 213 -0.91 -19.37 -6.14
CA VAL A 213 -0.79 -20.79 -6.48
C VAL A 213 -1.90 -21.16 -7.46
N THR A 214 -1.53 -21.68 -8.62
CA THR A 214 -2.47 -22.18 -9.64
C THR A 214 -2.23 -23.65 -9.95
N ALA A 215 -3.07 -24.24 -10.80
CA ALA A 215 -2.91 -25.62 -11.23
C ALA A 215 -1.63 -25.82 -12.06
N ARG A 216 -1.24 -27.07 -12.26
CA ARG A 216 -0.07 -27.41 -13.06
C ARG A 216 -0.17 -26.89 -14.49
N ASP A 217 0.96 -26.55 -15.08
CA ASP A 217 1.09 -26.11 -16.48
C ASP A 217 0.16 -24.93 -16.84
N SER A 218 -0.18 -24.10 -15.85
CA SER A 218 -1.14 -23.00 -15.98
C SER A 218 -0.49 -21.62 -15.81
N ILE A 219 0.76 -21.53 -15.34
CA ILE A 219 1.56 -20.31 -15.42
C ILE A 219 2.17 -20.20 -16.81
N VAL A 220 1.82 -19.14 -17.53
CA VAL A 220 2.23 -18.93 -18.92
C VAL A 220 3.03 -17.64 -19.10
N GLY A 221 3.81 -17.55 -20.18
CA GLY A 221 4.78 -16.48 -20.42
C GLY A 221 4.35 -15.40 -21.42
N SER A 222 5.34 -14.65 -21.89
CA SER A 222 5.21 -13.56 -22.87
C SER A 222 4.70 -14.02 -24.25
N GLU A 223 4.79 -15.32 -24.56
CA GLU A 223 4.18 -15.92 -25.74
C GLU A 223 2.64 -15.86 -25.74
N TYR A 224 2.02 -15.55 -24.58
CA TYR A 224 0.57 -15.40 -24.42
C TYR A 224 0.10 -13.94 -24.28
N TRP A 225 0.89 -12.97 -24.73
CA TRP A 225 0.43 -11.57 -24.81
C TRP A 225 -0.85 -11.41 -25.61
N GLY A 226 -0.93 -12.08 -26.78
CA GLY A 226 -2.06 -11.92 -27.69
C GLY A 226 -2.30 -10.45 -28.07
N GLY A 227 -3.56 -10.04 -28.14
CA GLY A 227 -4.00 -8.67 -28.37
C GLY A 227 -3.96 -7.76 -27.13
N ASP A 228 -3.58 -8.28 -25.94
CA ASP A 228 -3.79 -7.58 -24.66
C ASP A 228 -2.62 -6.68 -24.23
N GLN A 229 -1.43 -6.82 -24.83
CA GLN A 229 -0.23 -6.09 -24.36
C GLN A 229 -0.45 -4.58 -24.26
N ARG A 230 -0.95 -3.96 -25.34
CA ARG A 230 -1.23 -2.53 -25.37
C ARG A 230 -2.21 -2.15 -24.26
N LEU A 231 -3.26 -2.95 -24.07
CA LEU A 231 -4.30 -2.67 -23.08
C LEU A 231 -3.76 -2.78 -21.64
N VAL A 232 -2.91 -3.78 -21.37
CA VAL A 232 -2.20 -3.92 -20.09
C VAL A 232 -1.32 -2.70 -19.83
N GLU A 233 -0.52 -2.25 -20.80
CA GLU A 233 0.30 -1.04 -20.66
C GLU A 233 -0.55 0.21 -20.35
N GLN A 234 -1.73 0.34 -20.97
CA GLN A 234 -2.67 1.44 -20.67
C GLN A 234 -3.23 1.37 -19.25
N LEU A 235 -3.61 0.18 -18.78
CA LEU A 235 -4.13 -0.02 -17.43
C LEU A 235 -3.06 0.20 -16.37
N LEU A 236 -1.82 -0.25 -16.59
CA LEU A 236 -0.70 -0.06 -15.67
C LEU A 236 -0.30 1.41 -15.51
N CYS A 237 -0.52 2.25 -16.53
CA CYS A 237 -0.39 3.71 -16.38
C CYS A 237 -1.27 4.26 -15.25
N ARG A 238 -2.43 3.63 -14.96
CA ARG A 238 -3.34 4.05 -13.87
C ARG A 238 -2.76 3.81 -12.48
N ILE A 239 -1.68 3.05 -12.33
CA ILE A 239 -0.94 2.87 -11.06
C ILE A 239 0.53 3.28 -11.20
N GLU A 240 0.87 4.01 -12.28
CA GLU A 240 2.21 4.50 -12.58
C GLU A 240 3.27 3.39 -12.70
N LEU A 241 2.83 2.16 -13.01
CA LEU A 241 3.70 1.00 -13.16
C LEU A 241 4.12 0.83 -14.63
N ARG A 242 5.34 0.33 -14.82
CA ARG A 242 5.89 -0.07 -16.12
C ARG A 242 6.32 -1.51 -16.05
N ILE A 243 6.29 -2.16 -17.20
CA ILE A 243 6.73 -3.55 -17.34
C ILE A 243 7.72 -3.68 -18.47
N ASP A 244 8.56 -4.70 -18.34
CA ASP A 244 9.27 -5.30 -19.45
C ASP A 244 8.35 -6.37 -20.07
N PRO A 245 7.85 -6.20 -21.31
CA PRO A 245 6.94 -7.15 -21.93
C PRO A 245 7.51 -8.57 -22.04
N ASP A 246 8.83 -8.71 -22.08
CA ASP A 246 9.48 -10.03 -22.20
C ASP A 246 9.41 -10.84 -20.90
N LYS A 247 9.07 -10.19 -19.78
CA LYS A 247 9.00 -10.81 -18.44
C LYS A 247 7.59 -11.19 -18.01
N LEU A 248 6.59 -11.14 -18.90
CA LEU A 248 5.23 -11.51 -18.54
C LEU A 248 5.18 -12.94 -17.99
N ARG A 249 4.60 -13.09 -16.80
CA ARG A 249 4.19 -14.36 -16.22
C ARG A 249 2.84 -14.17 -15.53
N PHE A 250 1.89 -15.07 -15.79
CA PHE A 250 0.58 -15.01 -15.14
C PHE A 250 -0.11 -16.37 -15.09
N ALA A 251 -1.03 -16.53 -14.14
CA ALA A 251 -1.88 -17.72 -14.05
C ALA A 251 -3.01 -17.62 -15.08
N SER A 252 -2.96 -18.45 -16.12
CA SER A 252 -4.01 -18.54 -17.12
C SER A 252 -5.23 -19.29 -16.58
N GLY A 253 -6.43 -18.92 -17.04
CA GLY A 253 -7.66 -19.62 -16.71
C GLY A 253 -8.35 -19.16 -15.43
N SER A 254 -7.81 -18.14 -14.75
CA SER A 254 -8.50 -17.38 -13.69
C SER A 254 -9.02 -18.20 -12.49
N MET A 255 -8.35 -19.31 -12.15
CA MET A 255 -8.59 -20.10 -10.93
C MET A 255 -7.29 -20.32 -10.17
N TYR A 256 -7.26 -19.93 -8.90
CA TYR A 256 -6.03 -19.96 -8.09
C TYR A 256 -6.33 -19.69 -6.60
N TRP A 257 -5.40 -20.08 -5.74
CA TRP A 257 -5.24 -19.52 -4.40
C TRP A 257 -4.30 -18.31 -4.46
N THR A 258 -4.60 -17.24 -3.74
CA THR A 258 -3.74 -16.05 -3.73
C THR A 258 -3.78 -15.30 -2.40
N ARG A 259 -2.71 -14.57 -2.08
CA ARG A 259 -2.74 -13.56 -1.01
C ARG A 259 -3.85 -12.56 -1.32
N GLY A 260 -4.75 -12.35 -0.37
CA GLY A 260 -5.94 -11.52 -0.55
C GLY A 260 -5.59 -10.10 -1.03
N PHE A 261 -4.43 -9.58 -0.59
CA PHE A 261 -3.90 -8.29 -1.02
C PHE A 261 -3.79 -8.14 -2.54
N ILE A 262 -3.40 -9.20 -3.27
CA ILE A 262 -3.26 -9.16 -4.74
C ILE A 262 -4.59 -8.79 -5.41
N LEU A 263 -5.70 -9.40 -4.96
CA LEU A 263 -7.03 -9.09 -5.50
C LEU A 263 -7.56 -7.77 -4.95
N GLN A 264 -7.40 -7.52 -3.65
CA GLN A 264 -7.85 -6.28 -3.00
C GLN A 264 -7.19 -5.04 -3.63
N GLY A 265 -5.93 -5.18 -4.07
CA GLY A 265 -5.17 -4.15 -4.76
C GLY A 265 -5.75 -3.72 -6.10
N LEU A 266 -6.61 -4.53 -6.74
CA LEU A 266 -7.27 -4.16 -8.02
C LEU A 266 -8.08 -2.87 -7.90
N ARG A 267 -8.51 -2.50 -6.68
CA ARG A 267 -9.13 -1.19 -6.39
C ARG A 267 -8.30 -0.02 -6.91
N ALA A 268 -6.97 -0.11 -6.89
CA ALA A 268 -6.05 0.93 -7.32
C ALA A 268 -6.20 1.32 -8.81
N PHE A 269 -6.74 0.42 -9.64
CA PHE A 269 -6.97 0.66 -11.06
C PHE A 269 -8.26 1.45 -11.35
N ASN A 270 -9.14 1.61 -10.37
CA ASN A 270 -10.44 2.28 -10.50
C ASN A 270 -11.22 1.78 -11.72
N LEU A 271 -11.28 0.45 -11.87
CA LEU A 271 -11.99 -0.22 -12.95
C LEU A 271 -13.51 -0.10 -12.74
N GLN A 272 -14.22 0.28 -13.81
CA GLN A 272 -15.67 0.47 -13.82
C GLN A 272 -16.32 -0.33 -14.94
N ARG A 273 -17.65 -0.48 -14.93
CA ARG A 273 -18.40 -1.16 -16.01
C ARG A 273 -17.98 -0.70 -17.40
N LEU A 274 -17.80 0.61 -17.58
CA LEU A 274 -17.45 1.25 -18.84
C LEU A 274 -16.05 0.90 -19.34
N ASP A 275 -15.17 0.37 -18.49
CA ASP A 275 -13.85 -0.09 -18.92
C ASP A 275 -13.94 -1.44 -19.65
N PHE A 276 -14.94 -2.26 -19.35
CA PHE A 276 -15.09 -3.61 -19.88
C PHE A 276 -15.88 -3.63 -21.19
N ASP A 277 -15.41 -4.48 -22.10
CA ASP A 277 -16.00 -4.77 -23.40
C ASP A 277 -17.42 -5.34 -23.27
N GLU A 278 -18.29 -5.02 -24.23
CA GLU A 278 -19.57 -5.70 -24.38
C GLU A 278 -19.35 -7.14 -24.88
N GLU A 279 -20.05 -8.11 -24.29
CA GLU A 279 -19.86 -9.53 -24.61
C GLU A 279 -20.38 -9.88 -26.02
N ALA A 280 -19.47 -10.24 -26.92
CA ALA A 280 -19.75 -10.57 -28.33
C ALA A 280 -19.02 -11.85 -28.80
N GLY A 281 -18.56 -12.69 -27.86
CA GLY A 281 -17.83 -13.94 -28.18
C GLY A 281 -16.34 -13.73 -28.48
N GLN A 282 -15.76 -12.63 -28.02
CA GLN A 282 -14.34 -12.35 -28.15
C GLN A 282 -13.52 -13.42 -27.44
N ILE A 283 -12.43 -13.85 -28.06
CA ILE A 283 -11.52 -14.87 -27.53
C ILE A 283 -10.24 -14.28 -26.93
N ASP A 284 -9.94 -13.01 -27.19
CA ASP A 284 -8.73 -12.31 -26.74
C ASP A 284 -8.92 -10.78 -26.83
N GLY A 285 -8.01 -9.97 -26.27
CA GLY A 285 -7.99 -8.52 -26.50
C GLY A 285 -9.09 -7.73 -25.77
N THR A 286 -9.43 -8.14 -24.55
CA THR A 286 -10.51 -7.52 -23.74
C THR A 286 -9.97 -7.10 -22.39
N THR A 287 -10.66 -6.18 -21.69
CA THR A 287 -10.24 -5.77 -20.34
C THR A 287 -10.16 -6.92 -19.35
N ALA A 288 -11.04 -7.91 -19.45
CA ALA A 288 -10.97 -9.11 -18.60
C ALA A 288 -9.67 -9.89 -18.80
N HIS A 289 -9.24 -10.08 -20.06
CA HIS A 289 -7.98 -10.75 -20.39
C HIS A 289 -6.75 -9.93 -20.00
N ALA A 290 -6.80 -8.60 -20.14
CA ALA A 290 -5.75 -7.72 -19.67
C ALA A 290 -5.60 -7.78 -18.15
N VAL A 291 -6.70 -7.79 -17.39
CA VAL A 291 -6.66 -7.90 -15.92
C VAL A 291 -6.10 -9.27 -15.47
N GLU A 292 -6.40 -10.36 -16.17
CA GLU A 292 -5.81 -11.68 -15.88
C GLU A 292 -4.27 -11.64 -15.95
N ARG A 293 -3.71 -10.97 -16.96
CA ARG A 293 -2.25 -10.76 -17.08
C ARG A 293 -1.70 -9.82 -16.01
N ILE A 294 -2.44 -8.74 -15.71
CA ILE A 294 -2.08 -7.78 -14.65
C ILE A 294 -1.93 -8.48 -13.30
N LEU A 295 -2.76 -9.47 -12.98
CA LEU A 295 -2.65 -10.19 -11.71
C LEU A 295 -1.30 -10.87 -11.51
N GLY A 296 -0.72 -11.43 -12.57
CA GLY A 296 0.65 -11.96 -12.53
C GLY A 296 1.69 -10.85 -12.36
N ILE A 297 1.58 -9.79 -13.15
CA ILE A 297 2.46 -8.62 -13.09
C ILE A 297 2.48 -7.98 -11.69
N VAL A 298 1.32 -7.75 -11.08
CA VAL A 298 1.23 -7.10 -9.77
C VAL A 298 1.59 -8.04 -8.63
N THR A 299 1.49 -9.36 -8.83
CA THR A 299 2.06 -10.35 -7.91
C THR A 299 3.57 -10.17 -7.85
N GLU A 300 4.26 -10.17 -8.99
CA GLU A 300 5.71 -9.99 -9.04
C GLU A 300 6.14 -8.57 -8.58
N GLU A 301 5.40 -7.53 -8.96
CA GLU A 301 5.68 -6.15 -8.49
C GLU A 301 5.56 -6.01 -6.98
N ALA A 302 4.69 -6.80 -6.35
CA ALA A 302 4.55 -6.88 -4.90
C ALA A 302 5.69 -7.64 -4.19
N GLY A 303 6.70 -8.11 -4.93
CA GLY A 303 7.77 -8.95 -4.41
C GLY A 303 7.27 -10.33 -4.00
N LEU A 304 6.23 -10.81 -4.69
CA LEU A 304 5.63 -12.11 -4.47
C LEU A 304 5.81 -13.01 -5.70
N THR A 305 5.76 -14.32 -5.49
CA THR A 305 5.98 -15.33 -6.53
C THR A 305 4.67 -15.98 -6.97
N LEU A 306 4.64 -16.43 -8.22
CA LEU A 306 3.64 -17.38 -8.71
C LEU A 306 4.22 -18.79 -8.67
N ALA A 307 3.43 -19.75 -8.18
CA ALA A 307 3.77 -21.16 -8.15
C ALA A 307 2.64 -22.03 -8.69
N GLU A 308 2.97 -23.24 -9.10
CA GLU A 308 2.03 -24.28 -9.47
C GLU A 308 2.02 -25.38 -8.41
N THR A 309 0.88 -26.04 -8.19
CA THR A 309 0.74 -27.05 -7.13
C THR A 309 1.84 -28.13 -7.12
N PRO A 310 2.31 -28.68 -8.25
CA PRO A 310 3.40 -29.67 -8.24
C PRO A 310 4.70 -29.15 -7.64
N GLN A 311 5.01 -27.86 -7.81
CA GLN A 311 6.25 -27.25 -7.30
C GLN A 311 6.25 -27.19 -5.77
N LEU A 312 5.07 -27.12 -5.15
CA LEU A 312 4.93 -27.12 -3.68
C LEU A 312 5.22 -28.51 -3.08
N LEU A 313 4.93 -29.57 -3.83
CA LEU A 313 5.10 -30.96 -3.40
C LEU A 313 6.55 -31.44 -3.53
N GLU A 314 7.30 -30.92 -4.53
CA GLU A 314 8.72 -31.27 -4.73
C GLU A 314 9.62 -30.75 -3.61
N VAL A 315 9.37 -29.52 -3.14
CA VAL A 315 10.12 -28.92 -2.01
C VAL A 315 9.94 -29.73 -0.72
N SER A 316 8.75 -30.31 -0.51
CA SER A 316 8.45 -31.12 0.67
C SER A 316 9.15 -32.49 0.68
N ALA A 317 9.55 -33.02 -0.49
CA ALA A 317 10.18 -34.34 -0.63
C ALA A 317 11.71 -34.30 -0.54
N THR A 318 12.36 -33.22 -0.98
CA THR A 318 13.82 -33.08 -0.96
C THR A 318 14.40 -32.87 0.44
N ASP A 319 13.63 -32.29 1.36
CA ASP A 319 14.07 -32.08 2.76
C ASP A 319 14.17 -33.38 3.57
N THR A 320 13.55 -34.47 3.10
CA THR A 320 13.61 -35.78 3.77
C THR A 320 14.80 -36.66 3.37
N GLU A 321 15.48 -36.41 2.24
CA GLU A 321 16.54 -37.31 1.74
C GLU A 321 17.97 -36.76 1.90
N THR A 322 18.18 -35.46 2.07
CA THR A 322 19.52 -34.90 2.27
C THR A 322 19.62 -34.14 3.59
N GLY A 323 20.17 -34.78 4.62
CA GLY A 323 20.55 -34.16 5.90
C GLY A 323 21.68 -33.13 5.78
N LYS A 324 21.48 -32.09 4.97
CA LYS A 324 22.31 -30.89 4.90
C LYS A 324 21.53 -29.74 5.50
N GLU A 325 22.03 -29.25 6.63
CA GLU A 325 21.61 -27.98 7.22
C GLU A 325 21.85 -26.85 6.19
N THR A 326 20.77 -26.40 5.56
CA THR A 326 20.68 -25.06 4.99
C THR A 326 19.94 -24.20 6.01
N ASP A 327 20.66 -23.29 6.66
CA ASP A 327 20.05 -22.22 7.43
C ASP A 327 19.13 -21.41 6.50
N HIS A 328 17.84 -21.30 6.86
CA HIS A 328 16.78 -20.44 6.30
C HIS A 328 15.61 -21.03 5.48
N ALA A 329 15.39 -22.35 5.45
CA ALA A 329 14.07 -22.88 5.08
C ALA A 329 13.59 -23.86 6.15
N ALA A 330 12.70 -23.42 7.03
CA ALA A 330 12.01 -24.33 7.92
C ALA A 330 11.15 -25.25 7.05
N THR A 331 11.34 -26.56 7.19
CA THR A 331 10.38 -27.57 6.70
C THR A 331 8.98 -27.09 7.08
N PRO A 332 7.99 -27.05 6.16
CA PRO A 332 6.65 -26.64 6.54
C PRO A 332 6.21 -27.53 7.70
N ALA A 333 6.04 -26.94 8.89
CA ALA A 333 5.50 -27.71 9.99
C ALA A 333 4.17 -28.30 9.48
N ASP A 334 3.95 -29.61 9.66
CA ASP A 334 2.76 -30.32 9.15
C ASP A 334 1.41 -29.63 9.48
N ASN A 335 1.44 -28.69 10.44
CA ASN A 335 0.31 -27.93 10.96
C ASN A 335 0.36 -26.41 10.68
N GLY A 336 1.24 -25.91 9.80
CA GLY A 336 1.34 -24.48 9.48
C GLY A 336 0.02 -23.86 8.99
N TRP A 337 -0.78 -24.64 8.27
CA TRP A 337 -2.11 -24.28 7.78
C TRP A 337 -3.08 -23.85 8.89
N GLN A 338 -2.87 -24.30 10.14
CA GLN A 338 -3.72 -23.93 11.28
C GLN A 338 -3.66 -22.44 11.61
N ARG A 339 -2.62 -21.71 11.16
CA ARG A 339 -2.58 -20.25 11.30
C ARG A 339 -3.72 -19.54 10.56
N TYR A 340 -4.34 -20.20 9.59
CA TYR A 340 -5.47 -19.66 8.83
C TYR A 340 -6.83 -19.97 9.48
N ALA A 341 -6.87 -20.72 10.58
CA ALA A 341 -8.08 -20.84 11.39
C ALA A 341 -8.47 -19.44 11.92
N ARG A 342 -9.77 -19.14 11.92
CA ARG A 342 -10.31 -17.79 12.23
C ARG A 342 -9.69 -17.19 13.49
N ASP A 343 -9.70 -17.98 14.56
CA ASP A 343 -9.38 -17.53 15.93
C ASP A 343 -7.90 -17.77 16.31
N ALA A 344 -7.03 -18.16 15.38
CA ALA A 344 -5.60 -18.37 15.67
C ALA A 344 -4.88 -17.08 16.12
N SER A 345 -3.77 -17.15 16.85
CA SER A 345 -3.00 -15.92 17.14
C SER A 345 -2.26 -15.45 15.88
N ARG A 346 -2.27 -14.14 15.58
CA ARG A 346 -1.38 -13.55 14.56
C ARG A 346 -0.05 -13.16 15.18
N GLN A 347 1.05 -13.47 14.52
CA GLN A 347 2.38 -13.01 14.90
C GLN A 347 2.86 -11.99 13.86
N ALA A 348 3.17 -10.78 14.32
CA ALA A 348 3.71 -9.74 13.46
C ALA A 348 5.20 -9.98 13.21
N ARG A 349 5.64 -9.83 11.96
CA ARG A 349 7.05 -9.97 11.57
C ARG A 349 7.93 -8.84 12.12
N ALA A 350 7.36 -7.64 12.29
CA ALA A 350 8.00 -6.49 12.92
C ALA A 350 6.96 -5.54 13.54
N ARG A 351 7.39 -4.72 14.52
CA ARG A 351 6.62 -3.59 15.04
C ARG A 351 6.67 -2.45 14.04
N VAL A 352 5.56 -2.20 13.34
CA VAL A 352 5.46 -1.09 12.39
C VAL A 352 4.96 0.17 13.08
N ILE A 353 5.72 1.26 12.95
CA ILE A 353 5.48 2.54 13.63
C ILE A 353 5.46 3.67 12.59
N PRO A 354 4.29 4.04 12.05
CA PRO A 354 4.20 5.19 11.17
C PRO A 354 4.32 6.52 11.93
N PHE A 355 4.89 7.52 11.26
CA PHE A 355 4.90 8.90 11.75
C PHE A 355 3.50 9.51 11.70
N TYR A 356 3.18 10.36 12.67
CA TYR A 356 1.86 10.94 12.85
C TYR A 356 1.93 12.45 12.94
N LEU A 357 1.28 13.12 11.98
CA LEU A 357 1.17 14.57 11.89
C LEU A 357 0.03 15.11 12.73
N PRO A 358 0.30 15.96 13.73
CA PRO A 358 -0.72 16.49 14.59
C PRO A 358 -1.45 17.72 13.99
N GLN A 359 -1.27 18.09 12.72
CA GLN A 359 -1.67 19.41 12.21
C GLN A 359 -3.18 19.64 12.04
N PHE A 360 -3.97 18.61 11.68
CA PHE A 360 -5.35 18.74 11.19
C PHE A 360 -6.38 19.12 12.26
N HIS A 361 -6.15 20.23 12.95
CA HIS A 361 -7.02 20.87 13.92
C HIS A 361 -6.76 22.39 13.89
N ASP A 362 -7.74 23.17 14.34
CA ASP A 362 -7.57 24.62 14.45
C ASP A 362 -6.56 24.98 15.56
N SER A 363 -5.61 25.87 15.27
CA SER A 363 -4.64 26.34 16.27
C SER A 363 -4.44 27.85 16.23
N PRO A 364 -4.19 28.52 17.38
CA PRO A 364 -3.95 29.96 17.41
C PRO A 364 -2.79 30.42 16.51
N HIS A 365 -1.74 29.61 16.40
CA HIS A 365 -0.57 29.88 15.57
C HIS A 365 -0.90 29.79 14.09
N ASN A 366 -1.53 28.69 13.65
CA ASN A 366 -1.96 28.54 12.27
C ASN A 366 -2.93 29.66 11.86
N ASN A 367 -3.87 30.01 12.74
CA ASN A 367 -4.80 31.12 12.53
C ASN A 367 -4.11 32.45 12.27
N ARG A 368 -3.00 32.70 12.98
CA ARG A 368 -2.20 33.92 12.83
C ARG A 368 -1.37 33.91 11.55
N TRP A 369 -0.80 32.77 11.19
CA TRP A 369 0.15 32.65 10.09
C TRP A 369 -0.53 32.49 8.73
N TRP A 370 -1.63 31.74 8.68
CA TRP A 370 -2.27 31.28 7.44
C TRP A 370 -3.72 31.75 7.29
N GLY A 371 -4.30 32.31 8.35
CA GLY A 371 -5.67 32.81 8.38
C GLY A 371 -6.59 31.94 9.24
N LYS A 372 -7.69 32.54 9.72
CA LYS A 372 -8.62 31.89 10.64
C LYS A 372 -9.24 30.61 10.05
N GLY A 373 -9.17 29.52 10.79
CA GLY A 373 -9.69 28.19 10.43
C GLY A 373 -8.73 27.38 9.56
N PHE A 374 -7.47 27.77 9.42
CA PHE A 374 -6.52 27.04 8.58
C PHE A 374 -6.18 25.67 9.18
N THR A 375 -6.31 24.66 8.32
CA THR A 375 -5.69 23.32 8.46
C THR A 375 -5.08 22.94 7.11
N GLU A 376 -4.23 21.91 7.08
CA GLU A 376 -3.61 21.42 5.84
C GLU A 376 -4.67 20.96 4.81
N TRP A 377 -5.92 20.68 5.23
CA TRP A 377 -7.03 20.42 4.29
C TRP A 377 -7.23 21.55 3.28
N THR A 378 -6.93 22.79 3.65
CA THR A 378 -6.96 23.95 2.74
C THR A 378 -5.99 23.75 1.57
N ASN A 379 -4.77 23.30 1.86
CA ASN A 379 -3.74 23.03 0.85
C ASN A 379 -4.13 21.80 0.02
N VAL A 380 -4.49 20.70 0.68
CA VAL A 380 -4.84 19.42 0.06
C VAL A 380 -5.96 19.58 -0.96
N THR A 381 -7.04 20.28 -0.59
CA THR A 381 -8.19 20.49 -1.48
C THR A 381 -7.93 21.48 -2.61
N SER A 382 -6.91 22.33 -2.49
CA SER A 382 -6.52 23.30 -3.53
C SER A 382 -5.58 22.73 -4.59
N ALA A 383 -4.98 21.56 -4.33
CA ALA A 383 -4.03 20.91 -5.22
C ALA A 383 -4.70 20.51 -6.55
N VAL A 384 -4.04 20.80 -7.67
CA VAL A 384 -4.50 20.36 -9.00
C VAL A 384 -3.51 19.43 -9.70
N PRO A 385 -3.98 18.52 -10.59
CA PRO A 385 -3.11 17.64 -11.38
C PRO A 385 -2.05 18.40 -12.19
N ALA A 386 -0.88 17.79 -12.35
CA ALA A 386 0.29 18.37 -13.01
C ALA A 386 0.78 17.62 -14.22
N TYR A 387 0.20 16.45 -14.46
CA TYR A 387 0.42 15.57 -15.58
C TYR A 387 -0.78 14.62 -15.68
N GLY A 388 -0.90 13.91 -16.80
CA GLY A 388 -1.99 12.95 -16.99
C GLY A 388 -1.97 11.86 -15.92
N GLY A 389 -3.09 11.67 -15.22
CA GLY A 389 -3.23 10.68 -14.14
C GLY A 389 -2.66 11.11 -12.79
N HIS A 390 -2.09 12.32 -12.66
CA HIS A 390 -1.58 12.84 -11.39
C HIS A 390 -2.68 12.85 -10.33
N TYR A 391 -2.48 12.12 -9.23
CA TYR A 391 -3.50 12.01 -8.17
C TYR A 391 -3.53 13.23 -7.26
N GLN A 392 -4.07 14.33 -7.78
CA GLN A 392 -4.33 15.55 -7.03
C GLN A 392 -5.71 16.12 -7.40
N PRO A 393 -6.47 16.66 -6.44
CA PRO A 393 -6.23 16.57 -5.00
C PRO A 393 -6.41 15.13 -4.49
N LYS A 394 -5.63 14.74 -3.47
CA LYS A 394 -5.89 13.49 -2.72
C LYS A 394 -7.08 13.73 -1.79
N ILE A 395 -8.07 12.82 -1.82
CA ILE A 395 -9.32 12.99 -1.07
C ILE A 395 -9.49 11.82 -0.10
N PRO A 396 -9.73 12.09 1.21
CA PRO A 396 -10.02 11.05 2.19
C PRO A 396 -11.39 10.41 1.95
N THR A 397 -11.57 9.18 2.41
CA THR A 397 -12.84 8.45 2.34
C THR A 397 -13.45 8.27 3.72
N GLU A 398 -13.13 7.16 4.40
CA GLU A 398 -13.81 6.70 5.61
C GLU A 398 -13.64 7.64 6.82
N LEU A 399 -12.47 8.29 6.93
CA LEU A 399 -12.16 9.24 8.01
C LEU A 399 -12.58 10.67 7.67
N GLY A 400 -12.87 10.97 6.40
CA GLY A 400 -13.24 12.30 5.92
C GLY A 400 -12.18 13.40 6.15
N PHE A 401 -12.58 14.65 5.94
CA PHE A 401 -11.78 15.84 6.29
C PHE A 401 -11.89 16.09 7.79
N TYR A 402 -11.20 15.28 8.58
CA TYR A 402 -11.37 15.22 10.02
C TYR A 402 -10.74 16.41 10.78
N ASP A 403 -11.10 16.50 12.07
CA ASP A 403 -10.49 17.39 13.06
C ASP A 403 -9.88 16.54 14.19
N LEU A 404 -8.56 16.64 14.35
CA LEU A 404 -7.79 15.92 15.36
C LEU A 404 -8.05 16.39 16.79
N ALA A 405 -8.89 17.40 17.02
CA ALA A 405 -9.40 17.71 18.35
C ALA A 405 -10.40 16.64 18.86
N ARG A 406 -11.04 15.88 17.96
CA ARG A 406 -12.14 14.95 18.29
C ARG A 406 -11.65 13.55 18.68
N ASP A 407 -12.07 13.06 19.85
CA ASP A 407 -11.79 11.69 20.30
C ASP A 407 -12.29 10.64 19.32
N SER A 408 -13.47 10.84 18.74
CA SER A 408 -14.05 9.91 17.75
C SER A 408 -13.15 9.69 16.53
N VAL A 409 -12.36 10.70 16.14
CA VAL A 409 -11.42 10.60 15.00
C VAL A 409 -10.20 9.79 15.42
N ARG A 410 -9.59 10.12 16.57
CA ARG A 410 -8.42 9.39 17.09
C ARG A 410 -8.75 7.92 17.37
N GLN A 411 -9.94 7.65 17.90
CA GLN A 411 -10.46 6.29 18.11
C GLN A 411 -10.59 5.54 16.77
N ALA A 412 -11.21 6.15 15.75
CA ALA A 412 -11.34 5.51 14.44
C ALA A 412 -9.98 5.27 13.76
N GLN A 413 -9.02 6.19 13.91
CA GLN A 413 -7.64 5.98 13.43
C GLN A 413 -6.97 4.82 14.16
N GLN A 414 -7.13 4.72 15.48
CA GLN A 414 -6.60 3.62 16.29
C GLN A 414 -7.18 2.27 15.87
N GLU A 415 -8.50 2.18 15.70
CA GLU A 415 -9.19 0.96 15.27
C GLU A 415 -8.71 0.52 13.90
N LEU A 416 -8.63 1.47 12.95
CA LEU A 416 -8.15 1.20 11.61
C LEU A 416 -6.68 0.74 11.61
N ALA A 417 -5.82 1.39 12.38
CA ALA A 417 -4.41 1.02 12.50
C ALA A 417 -4.23 -0.38 13.12
N SER A 418 -4.93 -0.65 14.22
CA SER A 418 -4.90 -1.94 14.92
C SER A 418 -5.36 -3.09 14.02
N ALA A 419 -6.43 -2.88 13.26
CA ALA A 419 -6.96 -3.88 12.32
C ALA A 419 -5.98 -4.27 11.21
N HIS A 420 -4.94 -3.47 10.96
CA HIS A 420 -3.90 -3.73 9.96
C HIS A 420 -2.52 -4.02 10.56
N GLY A 421 -2.42 -4.21 11.88
CA GLY A 421 -1.19 -4.62 12.56
C GLY A 421 -0.20 -3.48 12.86
N ILE A 422 -0.61 -2.22 12.73
CA ILE A 422 0.23 -1.09 13.15
C ILE A 422 0.37 -1.11 14.67
N ALA A 423 1.62 -1.03 15.16
CA ALA A 423 1.94 -1.20 16.57
C ALA A 423 1.65 0.04 17.42
N GLY A 424 1.58 1.22 16.80
CA GLY A 424 1.38 2.50 17.45
C GLY A 424 1.86 3.64 16.56
N PHE A 425 1.77 4.88 17.04
CA PHE A 425 2.13 6.07 16.27
C PHE A 425 3.35 6.78 16.87
N MET A 426 4.25 7.26 16.00
CA MET A 426 5.30 8.21 16.41
C MET A 426 4.83 9.63 16.10
N TYR A 427 4.41 10.37 17.13
CA TYR A 427 3.94 11.74 16.98
C TYR A 427 5.11 12.68 16.69
N TYR A 428 4.98 13.52 15.66
CA TYR A 428 5.81 14.73 15.60
C TYR A 428 5.46 15.61 16.79
N TYR A 429 6.47 15.93 17.59
CA TYR A 429 6.34 16.81 18.73
C TYR A 429 7.10 18.09 18.47
N TYR A 430 6.35 19.18 18.35
CA TYR A 430 6.86 20.50 18.03
C TYR A 430 7.01 21.31 19.32
N TRP A 431 8.24 21.34 19.82
CA TRP A 431 8.63 22.12 20.98
C TRP A 431 9.77 23.04 20.59
N PHE A 432 9.54 24.35 20.69
CA PHE A 432 10.44 25.40 20.26
C PHE A 432 10.73 26.35 21.41
N SER A 433 11.90 26.20 22.03
CA SER A 433 12.35 27.02 23.15
C SER A 433 11.27 27.25 24.23
N GLY A 434 10.68 26.17 24.75
CA GLY A 434 9.66 26.22 25.81
C GLY A 434 8.21 26.40 25.34
N GLU A 435 7.97 26.57 24.04
CA GLU A 435 6.63 26.71 23.47
C GLU A 435 6.22 25.44 22.71
N ARG A 436 5.12 24.81 23.14
CA ARG A 436 4.46 23.70 22.43
C ARG A 436 3.64 24.23 21.25
N LEU A 437 3.75 23.57 20.10
CA LEU A 437 2.92 23.83 18.90
C LEU A 437 2.24 22.54 18.46
N LEU A 438 1.02 22.66 17.93
CA LEU A 438 0.23 21.52 17.44
C LEU A 438 0.10 20.37 18.46
N ASN A 439 0.28 20.64 19.76
CA ASN A 439 0.27 19.68 20.87
C ASN A 439 -1.13 19.14 21.20
N LEU A 440 -2.18 19.78 20.71
CA LEU A 440 -3.57 19.43 21.03
C LEU A 440 -3.88 17.94 20.85
N PRO A 441 -3.50 17.24 19.76
CA PRO A 441 -3.90 15.85 19.57
C PRO A 441 -3.27 14.89 20.58
N ILE A 442 -1.99 15.08 20.92
CA ILE A 442 -1.30 14.21 21.89
C ILE A 442 -1.75 14.48 23.33
N GLU A 443 -2.00 15.75 23.69
CA GLU A 443 -2.58 16.10 25.00
C GLU A 443 -4.00 15.55 25.15
N LYS A 444 -4.79 15.63 24.08
CA LYS A 444 -6.13 15.03 24.05
C LYS A 444 -6.09 13.51 24.14
N LEU A 445 -5.13 12.86 23.47
CA LEU A 445 -4.92 11.42 23.60
C LEU A 445 -4.57 11.06 25.06
N HIS A 446 -3.60 11.75 25.65
CA HIS A 446 -3.18 11.54 27.03
C HIS A 446 -4.34 11.66 28.02
N ALA A 447 -5.18 12.69 27.86
CA ALA A 447 -6.36 12.94 28.69
C ALA A 447 -7.57 12.02 28.41
N SER A 448 -7.49 11.16 27.40
CA SER A 448 -8.57 10.25 27.00
C SER A 448 -8.32 8.81 27.45
N ASP A 449 -9.36 7.97 27.41
CA ASP A 449 -9.26 6.52 27.65
C ASP A 449 -8.92 5.71 26.37
N ILE A 450 -8.61 6.38 25.26
CA ILE A 450 -8.29 5.72 23.98
C ILE A 450 -6.99 4.92 24.13
N GLN A 451 -7.05 3.63 23.83
CA GLN A 451 -5.92 2.70 23.97
C GLN A 451 -5.03 2.71 22.72
N THR A 452 -4.44 3.86 22.43
CA THR A 452 -3.46 4.03 21.35
C THR A 452 -2.05 3.98 21.91
N PRO A 453 -1.22 2.98 21.54
CA PRO A 453 0.21 3.05 21.81
C PRO A 453 0.85 4.17 21.00
N TYR A 454 1.72 4.96 21.63
CA TYR A 454 2.39 6.06 20.97
C TYR A 454 3.80 6.33 21.52
N CYS A 455 4.63 6.98 20.71
CA CYS A 455 5.90 7.57 21.14
C CYS A 455 6.10 8.93 20.45
N ILE A 456 7.17 9.63 20.81
CA ILE A 456 7.44 10.99 20.36
C ILE A 456 8.73 11.04 19.53
N MET A 457 8.67 11.78 18.43
CA MET A 457 9.83 12.33 17.76
C MET A 457 9.87 13.85 17.94
N TRP A 458 10.96 14.38 18.49
CA TRP A 458 11.18 15.82 18.54
C TRP A 458 11.53 16.35 17.15
N ALA A 459 10.57 17.04 16.53
CA ALA A 459 10.73 17.71 15.25
C ALA A 459 11.40 19.08 15.45
N ASN A 460 12.69 19.06 15.79
CA ASN A 460 13.44 20.24 16.23
C ASN A 460 13.94 21.15 15.10
N GLU A 461 13.38 21.05 13.89
CA GLU A 461 13.74 21.93 12.77
C GLU A 461 12.97 23.24 12.80
N ASN A 462 13.62 24.34 12.44
CA ASN A 462 13.00 25.66 12.39
C ASN A 462 11.77 25.67 11.45
N TRP A 463 10.65 26.17 11.94
CA TRP A 463 9.45 26.33 11.13
C TRP A 463 9.53 27.64 10.34
N THR A 464 9.60 27.53 9.03
CA THR A 464 9.75 28.66 8.10
C THR A 464 8.48 28.86 7.24
N ARG A 465 8.20 30.10 6.80
CA ARG A 465 7.09 30.39 5.86
C ARG A 465 7.24 29.65 4.52
N ARG A 466 8.48 29.30 4.16
CA ARG A 466 8.80 28.43 3.03
C ARG A 466 9.35 27.13 3.59
N TRP A 467 8.76 26.00 3.20
CA TRP A 467 9.15 24.65 3.65
C TRP A 467 10.53 24.19 3.15
N ASP A 468 11.35 25.06 2.56
CA ASP A 468 12.65 24.71 1.97
C ASP A 468 13.84 24.82 2.95
N GLY A 469 13.57 25.02 4.25
CA GLY A 469 14.60 25.11 5.29
C GLY A 469 15.59 26.27 5.11
N ARG A 470 15.37 27.20 4.18
CA ARG A 470 16.28 28.32 3.90
C ARG A 470 15.89 29.55 4.72
N SER A 471 16.90 30.11 5.37
CA SER A 471 16.89 30.97 6.56
C SER A 471 16.28 32.38 6.46
N GLN A 472 15.48 32.71 5.44
CA GLN A 472 15.05 34.10 5.23
C GLN A 472 13.65 34.46 5.74
N ASP A 473 12.81 33.48 6.17
CA ASP A 473 11.47 33.76 6.75
C ASP A 473 11.09 32.72 7.85
N VAL A 474 11.83 32.65 8.96
CA VAL A 474 11.50 31.77 10.11
C VAL A 474 10.24 32.30 10.84
N LEU A 475 9.20 31.47 10.99
CA LEU A 475 7.99 31.75 11.76
C LEU A 475 8.23 31.53 13.26
N ILE A 476 8.90 30.43 13.59
CA ILE A 476 9.37 30.05 14.93
C ILE A 476 10.52 29.07 14.76
N GLY A 477 11.56 29.18 15.59
CA GLY A 477 12.76 28.36 15.48
C GLY A 477 13.37 28.07 16.84
N GLN A 478 14.33 27.17 16.85
CA GLN A 478 15.06 26.80 18.06
C GLN A 478 16.05 27.90 18.46
N ASP A 479 16.11 28.14 19.76
CA ASP A 479 17.04 29.03 20.43
C ASP A 479 17.50 28.32 21.72
N TYR A 480 18.53 27.48 21.56
CA TYR A 480 19.10 26.66 22.63
C TYR A 480 19.89 27.48 23.66
N ASP A 481 20.32 28.70 23.30
CA ASP A 481 20.97 29.62 24.22
C ASP A 481 19.97 30.20 25.22
N ARG A 482 18.72 30.40 24.79
CA ARG A 482 17.64 30.92 25.64
C ARG A 482 16.95 29.82 26.45
N VAL A 483 16.66 28.68 25.82
CA VAL A 483 16.04 27.53 26.49
C VAL A 483 16.87 26.29 26.18
N PRO A 484 17.58 25.76 27.17
CA PRO A 484 18.46 24.61 26.98
C PRO A 484 17.71 23.39 26.43
N ALA A 485 18.37 22.59 25.58
CA ALA A 485 17.78 21.39 25.00
C ALA A 485 17.45 20.32 26.05
N GLU A 486 18.13 20.36 27.20
CA GLU A 486 17.91 19.50 28.35
C GLU A 486 16.49 19.64 28.91
N ASP A 487 15.87 20.82 28.77
CA ASP A 487 14.53 21.10 29.31
C ASP A 487 13.41 20.43 28.50
N PHE A 488 13.69 19.99 27.27
CA PHE A 488 12.74 19.24 26.45
C PHE A 488 12.19 18.00 27.18
N ILE A 489 13.03 17.28 27.93
CA ILE A 489 12.60 16.05 28.60
C ILE A 489 11.53 16.30 29.66
N ASP A 490 11.58 17.45 30.33
CA ASP A 490 10.61 17.80 31.37
C ASP A 490 9.26 18.13 30.75
N ASP A 491 9.26 18.69 29.53
CA ASP A 491 8.05 19.01 28.79
C ASP A 491 7.28 17.76 28.37
N ILE A 492 7.96 16.65 28.07
CA ILE A 492 7.32 15.40 27.64
C ILE A 492 7.19 14.36 28.76
N MET A 493 7.66 14.66 29.99
CA MET A 493 7.73 13.70 31.09
C MET A 493 6.37 13.08 31.44
N GLU A 494 5.30 13.87 31.37
CA GLU A 494 3.93 13.40 31.60
C GLU A 494 3.52 12.30 30.61
N PHE A 495 3.94 12.42 29.35
CA PHE A 495 3.66 11.43 28.32
C PHE A 495 4.54 10.18 28.48
N LEU A 496 5.80 10.34 28.89
CA LEU A 496 6.71 9.20 29.12
C LEU A 496 6.24 8.30 30.28
N ALA A 497 5.52 8.88 31.24
CA ALA A 497 4.91 8.16 32.36
C ALA A 497 3.60 7.45 31.97
N ASP A 498 3.00 7.74 30.81
CA ASP A 498 1.77 7.12 30.35
C ASP A 498 1.98 5.61 30.10
N PRO A 499 1.11 4.71 30.62
CA PRO A 499 1.24 3.27 30.40
C PRO A 499 1.10 2.85 28.94
N ARG A 500 0.50 3.69 28.09
CA ARG A 500 0.38 3.46 26.64
C ARG A 500 1.65 3.86 25.88
N TYR A 501 2.60 4.55 26.51
CA TYR A 501 3.82 5.00 25.86
C TYR A 501 4.67 3.80 25.41
N MET A 502 5.09 3.80 24.14
CA MET A 502 5.81 2.68 23.55
C MET A 502 7.21 2.54 24.16
N ARG A 503 7.54 1.30 24.51
CA ARG A 503 8.83 0.93 25.11
C ARG A 503 9.58 -0.08 24.26
N TYR A 504 10.90 -0.04 24.36
CA TYR A 504 11.84 -1.04 23.86
C TYR A 504 12.57 -1.63 25.06
N LYS A 505 12.36 -2.93 25.36
CA LYS A 505 12.93 -3.60 26.55
C LYS A 505 12.75 -2.73 27.82
N ASP A 506 11.52 -2.32 28.08
CA ASP A 506 11.06 -1.42 29.18
C ASP A 506 11.52 0.06 29.12
N LYS A 507 12.40 0.44 28.18
CA LYS A 507 12.86 1.82 27.99
C LYS A 507 11.89 2.62 27.09
N PRO A 508 11.39 3.81 27.48
CA PRO A 508 10.59 4.67 26.59
C PRO A 508 11.38 5.06 25.34
N ILE A 509 10.73 4.93 24.18
CA ILE A 509 11.32 5.30 22.89
C ILE A 509 11.16 6.80 22.67
N ILE A 510 12.24 7.52 22.39
CA ILE A 510 12.21 8.92 21.98
C ILE A 510 13.09 9.06 20.74
N ALA A 511 12.63 9.78 19.72
CA ALA A 511 13.42 10.10 18.54
C ALA A 511 13.74 11.60 18.46
N VAL A 512 14.89 11.95 17.88
CA VAL A 512 15.30 13.34 17.62
C VAL A 512 15.58 13.52 16.12
N TYR A 513 14.95 14.53 15.50
CA TYR A 513 15.03 14.71 14.04
C TYR A 513 16.38 15.24 13.55
N ARG A 514 16.90 16.31 14.17
CA ARG A 514 18.19 16.94 13.83
C ARG A 514 19.05 17.16 15.07
N PRO A 515 19.61 16.09 15.66
CA PRO A 515 20.40 16.21 16.88
C PRO A 515 21.69 17.05 16.69
N GLY A 516 22.27 17.12 15.49
CA GLY A 516 23.48 17.89 15.22
C GLY A 516 23.34 19.41 15.36
N GLN A 517 22.12 19.95 15.51
CA GLN A 517 21.90 21.38 15.79
C GLN A 517 22.14 21.75 17.25
N MET A 518 22.24 20.78 18.16
CA MET A 518 22.43 21.00 19.58
C MET A 518 23.92 20.98 19.93
N HIS A 519 24.35 21.94 20.75
CA HIS A 519 25.69 21.90 21.33
C HIS A 519 25.79 20.76 22.34
N ASN A 520 26.83 19.92 22.21
CA ASN A 520 27.14 18.84 23.14
C ASN A 520 25.97 17.86 23.40
N PHE A 521 25.31 17.43 22.32
CA PHE A 521 24.20 16.49 22.35
C PHE A 521 24.37 15.25 23.27
N PRO A 522 25.56 14.63 23.42
CA PRO A 522 25.73 13.50 24.35
C PRO A 522 25.44 13.87 25.81
N GLU A 523 25.82 15.08 26.25
CA GLU A 523 25.53 15.58 27.59
C GLU A 523 24.03 15.87 27.77
N VAL A 524 23.38 16.39 26.73
CA VAL A 524 21.92 16.60 26.71
C VAL A 524 21.19 15.28 26.95
N VAL A 525 21.57 14.23 26.22
CA VAL A 525 20.96 12.89 26.38
C VAL A 525 21.26 12.30 27.76
N ALA A 526 22.48 12.47 28.28
CA ALA A 526 22.84 12.02 29.62
C ALA A 526 21.96 12.70 30.70
N GLU A 527 21.70 13.99 30.54
CA GLU A 527 20.82 14.75 31.42
C GLU A 527 19.36 14.32 31.30
N TRP A 528 18.86 14.09 30.09
CA TRP A 528 17.52 13.52 29.86
C TRP A 528 17.33 12.19 30.60
N ARG A 529 18.27 11.25 30.42
CA ARG A 529 18.25 9.97 31.11
C ARG A 529 18.30 10.14 32.64
N ARG A 530 19.07 11.10 33.15
CA ARG A 530 19.12 11.42 34.58
C ARG A 530 17.77 11.92 35.10
N ARG A 531 17.14 12.89 34.42
CA ARG A 531 15.83 13.45 34.80
C ARG A 531 14.72 12.40 34.71
N ALA A 532 14.70 11.58 33.66
CA ALA A 532 13.73 10.49 33.50
C ALA A 532 13.83 9.43 34.62
N ARG A 533 15.05 9.00 34.97
CA ARG A 533 15.25 8.09 36.12
C ARG A 533 14.79 8.72 37.43
N ALA A 534 15.10 9.99 37.66
CA ALA A 534 14.69 10.71 38.87
C ALA A 534 13.16 10.86 38.99
N ALA A 535 12.46 10.98 37.85
CA ALA A 535 11.00 11.04 37.78
C ALA A 535 10.31 9.66 37.86
N GLY A 536 11.06 8.56 37.91
CA GLY A 536 10.52 7.20 37.98
C GLY A 536 10.10 6.60 36.63
N VAL A 537 10.39 7.28 35.51
CA VAL A 537 10.09 6.81 34.13
C VAL A 537 11.04 5.68 33.70
N GLY A 538 12.26 5.68 34.26
CA GLY A 538 13.30 4.67 33.98
C GLY A 538 14.36 5.16 33.00
N GLU A 539 15.03 4.21 32.35
CA GLU A 539 16.06 4.48 31.34
C GLU A 539 15.41 4.77 29.97
N LEU A 540 15.98 5.68 29.19
CA LEU A 540 15.44 6.07 27.88
C LEU A 540 16.10 5.27 26.74
N TYR A 541 15.32 5.02 25.68
CA TYR A 541 15.81 4.51 24.40
C TYR A 541 15.76 5.65 23.38
N VAL A 542 16.92 6.23 23.07
CA VAL A 542 17.03 7.46 22.29
C VAL A 542 17.51 7.15 20.88
N LEU A 543 16.67 7.50 19.90
CA LEU A 543 16.94 7.34 18.48
C LEU A 543 17.24 8.68 17.82
N ALA A 544 18.11 8.68 16.82
CA ALA A 544 18.25 9.78 15.89
C ALA A 544 17.65 9.43 14.53
N VAL A 545 17.07 10.40 13.85
CA VAL A 545 16.74 10.21 12.44
C VAL A 545 18.02 10.18 11.61
N ALA A 546 18.20 9.12 10.84
CA ALA A 546 19.28 8.99 9.87
C ALA A 546 19.07 10.04 8.77
N VAL A 547 19.66 11.22 8.93
CA VAL A 547 19.67 12.28 7.93
C VAL A 547 21.03 12.36 7.26
N ALA A 548 21.09 12.79 6.00
CA ALA A 548 22.36 12.98 5.30
C ALA A 548 23.22 14.06 6.01
N LYS A 549 24.53 14.05 5.76
CA LYS A 549 25.48 15.05 6.32
C LYS A 549 25.07 16.51 6.08
N ASP A 550 24.41 16.78 4.96
CA ASP A 550 23.90 18.11 4.60
C ASP A 550 22.67 18.56 5.44
N PHE A 551 22.17 17.68 6.32
CA PHE A 551 20.99 17.88 7.18
C PHE A 551 21.30 17.75 8.68
N ASP A 552 22.51 18.16 9.10
CA ASP A 552 22.93 18.18 10.52
C ASP A 552 23.03 16.77 11.15
N SER A 553 23.55 15.79 10.40
CA SER A 553 23.88 14.47 10.97
C SER A 553 24.99 14.58 12.01
N LEU A 554 24.94 13.77 13.08
CA LEU A 554 26.04 13.71 14.06
C LEU A 554 27.30 13.10 13.44
N GLU A 555 28.47 13.56 13.90
CA GLU A 555 29.76 12.92 13.62
C GLU A 555 30.06 11.87 14.71
N GLY A 556 30.81 10.81 14.37
CA GLY A 556 31.15 9.72 15.30
C GLY A 556 30.13 8.57 15.31
N THR A 557 30.29 7.67 16.28
CA THR A 557 29.44 6.48 16.48
C THR A 557 28.14 6.81 17.23
N VAL A 558 27.17 5.91 17.19
CA VAL A 558 25.90 6.03 17.94
C VAL A 558 26.17 6.16 19.45
N GLU A 559 27.09 5.36 19.98
CA GLU A 559 27.45 5.33 21.39
C GLU A 559 28.17 6.61 21.83
N GLU A 560 29.12 7.11 21.03
CA GLU A 560 29.81 8.38 21.30
C GLU A 560 28.82 9.55 21.36
N ASN A 561 27.74 9.45 20.60
CA ASN A 561 26.67 10.44 20.58
C ASN A 561 25.62 10.27 21.71
N GLY A 562 25.79 9.27 22.57
CA GLY A 562 24.85 8.96 23.65
C GLY A 562 23.54 8.32 23.19
N LEU A 563 23.41 8.01 21.90
CA LEU A 563 22.22 7.40 21.29
C LEU A 563 22.18 5.89 21.56
N ASP A 564 20.99 5.29 21.40
CA ASP A 564 20.81 3.83 21.39
C ASP A 564 20.64 3.27 19.96
N GLY A 565 20.41 4.13 18.96
CA GLY A 565 20.26 3.71 17.57
C GLY A 565 19.83 4.82 16.62
N THR A 566 19.62 4.46 15.36
CA THR A 566 19.08 5.36 14.34
C THR A 566 17.82 4.81 13.69
N LEU A 567 17.01 5.69 13.10
CA LEU A 567 15.86 5.30 12.30
C LEU A 567 15.88 5.97 10.93
N GLN A 568 15.53 5.23 9.88
CA GLN A 568 15.40 5.78 8.54
C GLN A 568 14.04 6.50 8.37
N PHE A 569 14.08 7.55 7.57
CA PHE A 569 12.98 8.48 7.27
C PHE A 569 12.97 8.87 5.77
N PRO A 570 12.58 7.97 4.85
CA PRO A 570 12.53 8.28 3.43
C PRO A 570 11.57 9.43 3.11
N PRO A 571 11.86 10.26 2.09
CA PRO A 571 12.99 10.15 1.15
C PRO A 571 14.30 10.83 1.62
N HIS A 572 14.37 11.34 2.85
CA HIS A 572 15.47 12.22 3.29
C HIS A 572 16.84 11.53 3.36
N ASN A 573 16.87 10.23 3.60
CA ASN A 573 18.10 9.39 3.71
C ASN A 573 18.39 8.59 2.44
N LEU A 574 17.53 8.69 1.42
CA LEU A 574 17.68 7.87 0.21
C LEU A 574 18.17 8.68 -0.98
N PRO A 575 18.78 8.03 -1.98
CA PRO A 575 19.15 8.70 -3.22
C PRO A 575 17.94 9.30 -3.95
N TRP A 576 18.12 10.52 -4.44
CA TRP A 576 17.12 11.22 -5.26
C TRP A 576 17.35 10.86 -6.73
N VAL A 577 16.70 9.78 -7.16
CA VAL A 577 16.78 9.29 -8.54
C VAL A 577 15.76 10.04 -9.40
N ALA A 578 16.20 10.61 -10.53
CA ALA A 578 15.31 11.34 -11.42
C ALA A 578 14.23 10.44 -12.02
N GLY A 579 12.98 10.92 -12.02
CA GLY A 579 11.83 10.24 -12.63
C GLY A 579 11.68 10.51 -14.13
N PRO A 580 10.77 9.80 -14.82
CA PRO A 580 10.61 9.86 -16.29
C PRO A 580 9.80 11.08 -16.76
N ALA A 581 10.23 12.30 -16.40
CA ALA A 581 9.50 13.55 -16.65
C ALA A 581 9.15 13.80 -18.14
N ALA A 582 10.06 13.43 -19.05
CA ALA A 582 9.87 13.60 -20.50
C ALA A 582 8.73 12.73 -21.05
N GLU A 583 8.53 11.56 -20.45
CA GLU A 583 7.55 10.58 -20.88
C GLU A 583 6.17 10.92 -20.29
N VAL A 584 6.13 11.34 -19.04
CA VAL A 584 4.87 11.62 -18.34
C VAL A 584 4.16 12.88 -18.88
N GLY A 585 4.91 13.85 -19.40
CA GLY A 585 4.34 15.05 -20.02
C GLY A 585 3.86 16.07 -18.98
N LEU A 586 4.78 16.57 -18.16
CA LEU A 586 4.50 17.56 -17.11
C LEU A 586 3.91 18.87 -17.67
N ASP A 587 3.04 19.52 -16.89
CA ASP A 587 2.52 20.85 -17.17
C ASP A 587 3.67 21.84 -17.44
N SER A 588 3.49 22.71 -18.43
CA SER A 588 4.48 23.72 -18.81
C SER A 588 4.94 24.65 -17.67
N ARG A 589 4.13 24.79 -16.61
CA ARG A 589 4.41 25.56 -15.39
C ARG A 589 5.31 24.83 -14.40
N TRP A 590 5.50 23.51 -14.56
CA TRP A 590 6.29 22.70 -13.63
C TRP A 590 7.73 23.20 -13.51
N ARG A 591 8.17 23.41 -12.28
CA ARG A 591 9.52 23.83 -11.85
C ARG A 591 9.99 23.02 -10.64
N GLY A 592 9.25 21.96 -10.30
CA GLY A 592 9.51 21.09 -9.17
C GLY A 592 10.47 19.95 -9.51
N ASN A 593 10.82 19.16 -8.50
CA ASN A 593 11.59 17.94 -8.66
C ASN A 593 10.66 16.77 -8.99
N PHE A 594 11.00 16.00 -10.02
CA PHE A 594 10.25 14.83 -10.42
C PHE A 594 11.15 13.59 -10.30
N MET A 595 10.89 12.79 -9.28
CA MET A 595 11.75 11.72 -8.78
C MET A 595 11.12 10.35 -9.03
N SER A 596 11.94 9.30 -8.98
CA SER A 596 11.54 7.90 -9.18
C SER A 596 11.30 7.22 -7.84
N TYR A 597 10.06 6.78 -7.60
CA TYR A 597 9.72 5.94 -6.44
C TYR A 597 10.51 4.62 -6.47
N GLN A 598 10.56 3.97 -7.64
CA GLN A 598 11.30 2.73 -7.85
C GLN A 598 12.79 2.88 -7.54
N GLY A 599 13.41 3.99 -7.98
CA GLY A 599 14.83 4.22 -7.73
C GLY A 599 15.15 4.37 -6.23
N SER A 600 14.30 5.05 -5.46
CA SER A 600 14.48 5.15 -4.00
C SER A 600 14.21 3.81 -3.30
N LEU A 601 13.17 3.08 -3.72
CA LEU A 601 12.85 1.75 -3.21
C LEU A 601 14.02 0.77 -3.44
N GLU A 602 14.53 0.68 -4.67
CA GLU A 602 15.62 -0.24 -5.02
C GLU A 602 16.90 0.06 -4.24
N ALA A 603 17.23 1.35 -4.09
CA ALA A 603 18.35 1.77 -3.28
C ALA A 603 18.17 1.39 -1.79
N SER A 604 16.97 1.58 -1.24
CA SER A 604 16.67 1.19 0.14
C SER A 604 16.78 -0.31 0.36
N ILE A 605 16.22 -1.13 -0.53
CA ILE A 605 16.32 -2.60 -0.44
C ILE A 605 17.77 -3.05 -0.55
N ALA A 606 18.56 -2.47 -1.45
CA ALA A 606 19.96 -2.83 -1.63
C ALA A 606 20.82 -2.49 -0.40
N GLN A 607 20.51 -1.40 0.30
CA GLN A 607 21.23 -0.95 1.50
C GLN A 607 20.76 -1.64 2.79
N ALA A 608 19.55 -2.19 2.82
CA ALA A 608 18.96 -2.76 4.04
C ALA A 608 19.78 -3.87 4.72
N PRO A 609 20.50 -4.76 4.01
CA PRO A 609 21.39 -5.75 4.63
C PRO A 609 22.64 -5.15 5.31
N GLU A 610 22.99 -3.90 5.02
CA GLU A 610 24.15 -3.21 5.58
C GLU A 610 23.81 -2.52 6.92
N LEU A 611 22.53 -2.49 7.32
CA LEU A 611 22.09 -1.85 8.56
C LEU A 611 22.56 -2.62 9.79
N GLU A 612 23.18 -1.91 10.73
CA GLU A 612 23.55 -2.47 12.02
C GLU A 612 22.29 -2.77 12.88
N ASP A 613 22.43 -3.58 13.91
CA ASP A 613 21.29 -4.02 14.76
C ASP A 613 20.55 -2.85 15.42
N HIS A 614 21.26 -1.75 15.67
CA HIS A 614 20.72 -0.52 16.24
C HIS A 614 20.20 0.47 15.19
N ASP A 615 20.32 0.15 13.90
CA ASP A 615 19.74 0.94 12.81
C ASP A 615 18.41 0.32 12.37
N TYR A 616 17.36 1.12 12.44
CA TYR A 616 16.00 0.71 12.12
C TYR A 616 15.62 1.17 10.72
N PRO A 617 15.23 0.25 9.82
CA PRO A 617 14.85 0.60 8.47
C PRO A 617 13.56 1.42 8.45
N GLY A 618 13.33 2.07 7.32
CA GLY A 618 12.13 2.87 7.09
C GLY A 618 11.74 2.90 5.62
N ALA A 619 10.44 3.02 5.38
CA ALA A 619 9.87 3.18 4.03
C ALA A 619 8.95 4.40 3.99
N MET A 620 8.70 4.93 2.80
CA MET A 620 7.65 5.93 2.60
C MET A 620 6.51 5.33 1.79
N VAL A 621 5.28 5.74 2.09
CA VAL A 621 4.08 5.32 1.35
C VAL A 621 4.10 5.90 -0.06
N THR A 622 4.51 7.17 -0.19
CA THR A 622 4.63 7.99 -1.39
C THR A 622 5.24 9.33 -0.95
N PHE A 623 5.67 10.19 -1.86
CA PHE A 623 5.98 11.59 -1.54
C PHE A 623 5.57 12.52 -2.68
N ASP A 624 4.71 13.48 -2.40
CA ASP A 624 4.20 14.48 -3.33
C ASP A 624 3.65 15.71 -2.59
N ASN A 625 4.45 16.77 -2.50
CA ASN A 625 4.08 18.02 -1.82
C ASN A 625 3.36 19.05 -2.72
N THR A 626 2.68 18.58 -3.78
CA THR A 626 1.87 19.41 -4.69
C THR A 626 0.80 20.23 -3.96
N ALA A 627 0.22 19.72 -2.88
CA ALA A 627 -0.73 20.47 -2.06
C ALA A 627 -0.16 21.79 -1.52
N ARG A 628 1.12 21.80 -1.13
CA ARG A 628 1.80 23.00 -0.60
C ARG A 628 2.45 23.85 -1.69
N ARG A 629 2.99 23.21 -2.73
CA ARG A 629 3.92 23.85 -3.68
C ARG A 629 3.42 23.92 -5.12
N GLN A 630 2.32 23.25 -5.43
CA GLN A 630 1.71 23.12 -6.74
C GLN A 630 2.77 22.84 -7.84
N TRP A 631 3.09 23.82 -8.68
CA TRP A 631 4.03 23.67 -9.79
C TRP A 631 5.51 23.60 -9.37
N ARG A 632 5.83 23.74 -8.08
CA ARG A 632 7.21 23.67 -7.55
C ARG A 632 7.41 22.48 -6.62
N ALA A 633 6.56 21.46 -6.74
CA ALA A 633 6.56 20.32 -5.84
C ALA A 633 7.73 19.37 -6.04
N ASP A 634 8.08 18.63 -5.01
CA ASP A 634 8.89 17.43 -5.12
C ASP A 634 7.92 16.25 -5.11
N THR A 635 7.99 15.42 -6.15
CA THR A 635 7.05 14.31 -6.38
C THR A 635 7.82 13.05 -6.76
N TRP A 636 7.52 11.93 -6.10
CA TRP A 636 8.02 10.60 -6.42
C TRP A 636 6.97 9.84 -7.24
N TYR A 637 7.25 9.70 -8.52
CA TYR A 637 6.41 9.02 -9.50
C TYR A 637 6.62 7.50 -9.45
N GLY A 638 5.54 6.73 -9.58
CA GLY A 638 5.57 5.26 -9.56
C GLY A 638 5.11 4.63 -8.25
N SER A 639 4.64 5.43 -7.29
CA SER A 639 4.18 4.93 -6.01
C SER A 639 2.81 4.25 -6.12
N ASN A 640 2.76 2.97 -5.74
CA ASN A 640 1.53 2.19 -5.72
C ASN A 640 1.57 1.13 -4.60
N PRO A 641 0.41 0.54 -4.21
CA PRO A 641 0.34 -0.42 -3.11
C PRO A 641 1.23 -1.65 -3.29
N TYR A 642 1.43 -2.14 -4.52
CA TYR A 642 2.23 -3.34 -4.79
C TYR A 642 3.72 -3.05 -4.58
N SER A 643 4.23 -1.98 -5.20
CA SER A 643 5.62 -1.55 -4.97
C SER A 643 5.89 -1.23 -3.51
N PHE A 644 4.91 -0.62 -2.81
CA PHE A 644 5.02 -0.37 -1.37
C PHE A 644 5.07 -1.68 -0.55
N ARG A 645 4.24 -2.68 -0.87
CA ARG A 645 4.31 -4.02 -0.25
C ARG A 645 5.70 -4.64 -0.45
N ARG A 646 6.23 -4.60 -1.68
CA ARG A 646 7.58 -5.13 -1.98
C ARG A 646 8.65 -4.47 -1.13
N TRP A 647 8.60 -3.15 -1.03
CA TRP A 647 9.56 -2.40 -0.20
C TRP A 647 9.49 -2.86 1.26
N VAL A 648 8.31 -2.82 1.86
CA VAL A 648 8.13 -3.17 3.27
C VAL A 648 8.47 -4.64 3.54
N GLY A 649 8.04 -5.54 2.66
CA GLY A 649 8.34 -6.97 2.75
C GLY A 649 9.84 -7.25 2.78
N ALA A 650 10.58 -6.65 1.85
CA ALA A 650 12.03 -6.80 1.77
C ALA A 650 12.75 -6.25 3.01
N LEU A 651 12.30 -5.11 3.56
CA LEU A 651 12.85 -4.60 4.82
C LEU A 651 12.53 -5.51 6.01
N MET A 652 11.37 -6.17 6.03
CA MET A 652 11.05 -7.15 7.07
C MET A 652 11.85 -8.44 6.94
N ASP A 653 12.22 -8.84 5.72
CA ASP A 653 13.09 -9.99 5.48
C ASP A 653 14.47 -9.76 6.11
N THR A 654 15.04 -8.54 6.00
CA THR A 654 16.33 -8.23 6.64
C THR A 654 16.22 -8.17 8.17
N LEU A 655 15.06 -7.81 8.72
CA LEU A 655 14.81 -7.83 10.15
C LEU A 655 14.57 -9.24 10.73
N ALA A 656 14.31 -10.25 9.88
CA ALA A 656 13.92 -11.58 10.34
C ALA A 656 14.99 -12.27 11.21
N ALA A 657 16.26 -11.94 10.99
CA ALA A 657 17.39 -12.46 11.77
C ALA A 657 17.50 -11.86 13.18
N ARG A 658 16.87 -10.70 13.43
CA ARG A 658 16.88 -10.04 14.75
C ARG A 658 15.89 -10.73 15.69
N GLU A 659 16.08 -10.59 17.00
CA GLU A 659 15.09 -11.02 17.99
C GLU A 659 13.75 -10.29 17.79
N PRO A 660 12.58 -10.92 18.02
CA PRO A 660 11.28 -10.29 17.77
C PRO A 660 11.08 -8.91 18.42
N ALA A 661 11.66 -8.69 19.61
CA ALA A 661 11.61 -7.40 20.31
C ALA A 661 12.42 -6.28 19.61
N ASP A 662 13.38 -6.66 18.77
CA ASP A 662 14.34 -5.80 18.09
C ASP A 662 13.92 -5.48 16.64
N ARG A 663 12.79 -6.04 16.19
CA ARG A 663 12.25 -5.81 14.83
C ARG A 663 11.34 -4.59 14.85
N MET A 664 11.87 -3.41 14.54
CA MET A 664 11.11 -2.18 14.35
C MET A 664 11.27 -1.66 12.93
N LEU A 665 10.16 -1.18 12.36
CA LEU A 665 10.12 -0.59 11.02
C LEU A 665 9.32 0.71 11.07
N PHE A 666 9.88 1.79 10.53
CA PHE A 666 9.24 3.10 10.51
C PHE A 666 8.63 3.42 9.14
N ILE A 667 7.46 4.07 9.11
CA ILE A 667 6.75 4.39 7.86
C ILE A 667 6.42 5.87 7.78
N ASN A 668 6.85 6.54 6.71
CA ASN A 668 6.46 7.90 6.36
C ASN A 668 5.26 7.89 5.40
N ALA A 669 4.03 8.17 5.82
CA ALA A 669 3.53 8.41 7.18
C ALA A 669 2.12 7.81 7.33
N TRP A 670 1.53 7.92 8.53
CA TRP A 670 0.11 7.65 8.74
C TRP A 670 -0.76 8.64 7.95
N ASN A 671 -0.58 9.94 8.18
CA ASN A 671 -1.52 10.99 7.76
C ASN A 671 -0.86 12.28 7.21
N GLU A 672 0.30 12.22 6.55
CA GLU A 672 0.93 13.41 5.96
C GLU A 672 0.27 13.80 4.61
N TRP A 673 -0.99 14.22 4.65
CA TRP A 673 -1.82 14.48 3.45
C TRP A 673 -1.23 15.51 2.49
N ALA A 674 -0.58 16.53 3.01
CA ALA A 674 -0.06 17.62 2.19
C ALA A 674 1.29 17.30 1.52
N GLU A 675 1.98 16.25 1.96
CA GLU A 675 3.09 15.60 1.23
C GLU A 675 2.64 14.30 0.56
N GLY A 676 1.35 14.02 0.58
CA GLY A 676 0.74 12.85 -0.01
C GLY A 676 1.10 11.52 0.65
N ALA A 677 2.02 11.48 1.62
CA ALA A 677 2.53 10.29 2.30
C ALA A 677 1.52 9.77 3.33
N VAL A 678 0.46 9.11 2.84
CA VAL A 678 -0.70 8.70 3.67
C VAL A 678 -1.00 7.22 3.54
N LEU A 679 -1.00 6.52 4.69
CA LEU A 679 -1.59 5.18 4.81
C LEU A 679 -3.12 5.24 4.86
N GLU A 680 -3.68 6.36 5.32
CA GLU A 680 -5.12 6.52 5.48
C GLU A 680 -5.92 6.32 4.17
N PRO A 681 -7.18 5.85 4.25
CA PRO A 681 -7.94 5.46 3.07
C PRO A 681 -8.30 6.63 2.15
N THR A 682 -7.89 6.53 0.89
CA THR A 682 -8.13 7.57 -0.13
C THR A 682 -9.21 7.16 -1.14
N THR A 683 -9.73 8.11 -1.93
CA THR A 683 -10.73 7.81 -2.96
C THR A 683 -10.21 6.89 -4.07
N ARG A 684 -8.93 7.01 -4.44
CA ARG A 684 -8.30 6.16 -5.47
C ARG A 684 -7.88 4.80 -4.93
N PHE A 685 -7.19 4.79 -3.80
CA PHE A 685 -6.56 3.57 -3.29
C PHE A 685 -7.40 2.87 -2.22
N GLY A 686 -8.43 3.49 -1.65
CA GLY A 686 -9.13 2.97 -0.47
C GLY A 686 -8.13 2.56 0.61
N ARG A 687 -8.33 1.39 1.20
CA ARG A 687 -7.43 0.80 2.20
C ARG A 687 -6.22 0.05 1.61
N THR A 688 -5.98 0.06 0.29
CA THR A 688 -4.98 -0.85 -0.32
C THR A 688 -3.55 -0.70 0.20
N TYR A 689 -3.11 0.50 0.59
CA TYR A 689 -1.80 0.67 1.26
C TYR A 689 -1.77 0.04 2.67
N LEU A 690 -2.88 0.09 3.41
CA LEU A 690 -3.00 -0.61 4.69
C LEU A 690 -3.07 -2.12 4.50
N LEU A 691 -3.72 -2.60 3.45
CA LEU A 691 -3.79 -4.02 3.11
C LEU A 691 -2.43 -4.56 2.65
N ALA A 692 -1.67 -3.78 1.88
CA ALA A 692 -0.27 -4.06 1.53
C ALA A 692 0.59 -4.21 2.79
N LEU A 693 0.42 -3.29 3.75
CA LEU A 693 1.16 -3.31 5.00
C LEU A 693 0.75 -4.51 5.87
N ARG A 694 -0.55 -4.77 6.01
CA ARG A 694 -1.07 -5.92 6.77
C ARG A 694 -0.57 -7.24 6.20
N ASP A 695 -0.58 -7.37 4.87
CA ASP A 695 -0.01 -8.52 4.19
C ASP A 695 1.46 -8.68 4.56
N ALA A 696 2.30 -7.65 4.40
CA ALA A 696 3.71 -7.74 4.75
C ALA A 696 3.95 -8.08 6.23
N ILE A 697 3.17 -7.52 7.16
CA ILE A 697 3.28 -7.73 8.62
C ILE A 697 2.96 -9.17 9.02
N TYR A 698 1.91 -9.75 8.43
CA TYR A 698 1.37 -11.05 8.83
C TYR A 698 1.57 -12.13 7.75
N SER A 699 2.44 -11.91 6.76
CA SER A 699 2.79 -12.91 5.74
C SER A 699 3.48 -14.11 6.36
#